data_AF-A0A956G3N1-F1
#
_entry.id   AF-A0A956G3N1-F1
#
_cell.length_a   1.000
_cell.length_b   1.000
_cell.length_c   1.000
_cell.angle_alpha   90.00
_cell.angle_beta   90.00
_cell.angle_gamma   90.00
#
_symmetry.space_group_name_H-M   'P 1'
#
loop_
_entity.id
_entity.type
_entity.pdbx_description
1 polymer ?
#
loop_
_entity_poly.entity_id
_entity_poly.type
_entity_poly.pdbx_seq_one_letter_code
_entity_poly.pdbx_strand_id
1 'polypeptide(L)'
;MTPPAQLIALLIATVIFFQLVVHLRRRGVAGALFATLLCIDLVLALLTLYLQPTYGLLFWGASALFGVLIIVPGILGSLARRLVGRGRWQAAIRLLQWRRMLQPGAGREREVRMVEALALANAGRLDAAVERAEAALDEARGDRERAEAFDHLSGLYLMSRRFDRVVQRAEELGGVDAATMTPNVGIALMRSYAEVGEMEKSARVQSLLESTAAASDPVFAQAMNAARVSFLAHFGFRQHLERLFEARSPFLPVSHLSHQQIWLGLASARSGDPEAAKALWQQAAAQTEDPSAARVAAARLELDLDGRVEPTDALRELADVACERALAYGQLPSGRGGLRRVAPVTLALLGSIVLAHVLVMLAGVNEDGLELVRYGANFRQLVYAGEWWRLLTSAWLHGPLMHIGFNAVALYSLGRLVEQLFGSLRFFSIYVVAGAVGSWASVRFGPTPHLSIGASGAIFGLVGAALVGMFLLRGRIPDGWRKHLTINLLLIIGLQVWIGYSIKFIDNAAHYGGLVGGAVAALLVGVARRDGAPDPAARKVINWALAAICAAALVVSAVQLWRTPIEVSLARVPARRVTRANLTIDAPAYWVVEPKAGPLALRDPLVGLVRPVALLVEIPGRLEDESLAAHAQRMLQRSVEGWRRSKKVHDVRAADGQLREKNVISKRLYYRFAGFRFVRVHIYKQQKDLVIRALVNLRVEHLAAYKGTLQRMARSLSFDDR
;
A
#
# COMPACT_ATOMS: atom_id res chain seq x y z
N MET A 1 -30.93 1.72 3.53
CA MET A 1 -30.45 1.62 4.93
C MET A 1 -30.18 3.03 5.43
N THR A 2 -30.58 3.33 6.67
CA THR A 2 -30.20 4.59 7.32
C THR A 2 -28.67 4.64 7.49
N PRO A 3 -28.04 5.82 7.54
CA PRO A 3 -26.58 5.93 7.73
C PRO A 3 -26.01 5.07 8.88
N PRO A 4 -26.66 4.98 10.07
CA PRO A 4 -26.17 4.12 11.15
C PRO A 4 -26.25 2.62 10.82
N ALA A 5 -27.28 2.18 10.10
CA ALA A 5 -27.42 0.78 9.71
C ALA A 5 -26.36 0.35 8.68
N GLN A 6 -25.93 1.27 7.81
CA GLN A 6 -24.82 1.03 6.88
C GLN A 6 -23.48 0.92 7.60
N LEU A 7 -23.25 1.74 8.63
CA LEU A 7 -22.04 1.67 9.45
C LEU A 7 -21.97 0.38 10.26
N ILE A 8 -23.08 -0.04 10.88
CA ILE A 8 -23.10 -1.29 11.65
C ILE A 8 -22.83 -2.48 10.74
N ALA A 9 -23.44 -2.53 9.55
CA ALA A 9 -23.15 -3.54 8.55
C ALA A 9 -21.68 -3.48 8.06
N LEU A 10 -21.12 -2.26 7.95
CA LEU A 10 -19.70 -2.05 7.65
C LEU A 10 -18.83 -2.72 8.70
N LEU A 11 -18.97 -2.30 9.95
CA LEU A 11 -18.18 -2.78 11.08
C LEU A 11 -18.26 -4.31 11.22
N ILE A 12 -19.46 -4.87 11.09
CA ILE A 12 -19.67 -6.32 11.16
C ILE A 12 -18.93 -7.04 10.03
N ALA A 13 -19.04 -6.57 8.78
CA ALA A 13 -18.37 -7.24 7.67
C ALA A 13 -16.84 -7.07 7.66
N THR A 14 -16.27 -5.92 8.08
CA THR A 14 -14.80 -5.83 8.25
C THR A 14 -14.31 -6.75 9.35
N VAL A 15 -15.02 -6.80 10.47
CA VAL A 15 -14.65 -7.65 11.61
C VAL A 15 -14.71 -9.12 11.20
N ILE A 16 -15.78 -9.56 10.54
CA ILE A 16 -15.91 -10.94 10.06
C ILE A 16 -14.80 -11.26 9.07
N PHE A 17 -14.54 -10.39 8.10
CA PHE A 17 -13.49 -10.59 7.11
C PHE A 17 -12.10 -10.64 7.75
N PHE A 18 -11.79 -9.72 8.66
CA PHE A 18 -10.50 -9.66 9.33
C PHE A 18 -10.30 -10.83 10.30
N GLN A 19 -11.34 -11.20 11.06
CA GLN A 19 -11.34 -12.41 11.88
C GLN A 19 -11.12 -13.65 11.00
N LEU A 20 -11.79 -13.76 9.87
CA LEU A 20 -11.62 -14.88 8.94
C LEU A 20 -10.17 -14.95 8.44
N VAL A 21 -9.58 -13.83 8.03
CA VAL A 21 -8.18 -13.78 7.56
C VAL A 21 -7.18 -14.14 8.65
N VAL A 22 -7.37 -13.64 9.88
CA VAL A 22 -6.45 -13.93 10.99
C VAL A 22 -6.64 -15.34 11.54
N HIS A 23 -7.88 -15.83 11.65
CA HIS A 23 -8.20 -17.17 12.13
C HIS A 23 -7.73 -18.24 11.14
N LEU A 24 -7.88 -18.00 9.83
CA LEU A 24 -7.29 -18.85 8.79
C LEU A 24 -5.75 -18.88 8.83
N ARG A 25 -5.11 -17.87 9.40
CA ARG A 25 -3.64 -17.78 9.53
C ARG A 25 -3.08 -18.21 10.88
N ARG A 26 -3.87 -18.21 11.96
CA ARG A 26 -3.36 -18.39 13.34
C ARG A 26 -4.23 -19.39 14.09
N ARG A 27 -3.64 -20.54 14.45
CA ARG A 27 -4.30 -21.57 15.26
C ARG A 27 -3.97 -21.39 16.76
N GLY A 28 -4.97 -21.13 17.60
CA GLY A 28 -4.85 -21.15 19.09
C GLY A 28 -5.43 -19.91 19.80
N VAL A 29 -5.74 -20.05 21.09
CA VAL A 29 -6.45 -19.04 21.93
C VAL A 29 -5.71 -17.70 21.99
N ALA A 30 -4.38 -17.72 22.17
CA ALA A 30 -3.53 -16.54 22.18
C ALA A 30 -3.57 -15.77 20.84
N GLY A 31 -3.60 -16.49 19.72
CA GLY A 31 -3.73 -15.91 18.39
C GLY A 31 -5.13 -15.33 18.14
N ALA A 32 -6.17 -15.98 18.67
CA ALA A 32 -7.55 -15.49 18.64
C ALA A 32 -7.72 -14.21 19.48
N LEU A 33 -7.12 -14.14 20.67
CA LEU A 33 -7.15 -12.93 21.51
C LEU A 33 -6.55 -11.72 20.78
N PHE A 34 -5.38 -11.90 20.15
CA PHE A 34 -4.77 -10.84 19.35
C PHE A 34 -5.60 -10.45 18.12
N ALA A 35 -6.20 -11.44 17.45
CA ALA A 35 -7.12 -11.20 16.33
C ALA A 35 -8.31 -10.32 16.76
N THR A 36 -8.88 -10.65 17.92
CA THR A 36 -9.99 -9.91 18.53
C THR A 36 -9.59 -8.50 18.90
N LEU A 37 -8.42 -8.28 19.51
CA LEU A 37 -7.91 -6.95 19.82
C LEU A 37 -7.73 -6.09 18.55
N LEU A 38 -7.20 -6.66 17.47
CA LEU A 38 -7.10 -5.97 16.19
C LEU A 38 -8.46 -5.66 15.56
N CYS A 39 -9.44 -6.55 15.73
CA CYS A 39 -10.81 -6.29 15.26
C CYS A 39 -11.47 -5.16 16.05
N ILE A 40 -11.29 -5.13 17.37
CA ILE A 40 -11.77 -4.03 18.22
C ILE A 40 -11.12 -2.71 17.79
N ASP A 41 -9.80 -2.71 17.56
CA ASP A 41 -9.07 -1.53 17.06
C ASP A 41 -9.61 -1.06 15.71
N LEU A 42 -9.84 -1.98 14.77
CA LEU A 42 -10.42 -1.68 13.46
C LEU A 42 -11.85 -1.14 13.55
N VAL A 43 -12.66 -1.68 14.47
CA VAL A 43 -14.01 -1.18 14.76
C VAL A 43 -13.94 0.24 15.28
N LEU A 44 -13.08 0.50 16.25
CA LEU A 44 -12.90 1.84 16.82
C LEU A 44 -12.41 2.84 15.76
N ALA A 45 -11.47 2.44 14.90
CA ALA A 45 -10.97 3.26 13.79
C ALA A 45 -12.07 3.60 12.76
N LEU A 46 -12.92 2.62 12.41
CA LEU A 46 -14.03 2.84 11.48
C LEU A 46 -15.17 3.66 12.11
N LEU A 47 -15.48 3.40 13.38
CA LEU A 47 -16.50 4.13 14.14
C LEU A 47 -16.10 5.61 14.31
N THR A 48 -14.82 5.88 14.56
CA THR A 48 -14.31 7.25 14.69
C THR A 48 -14.35 8.02 13.38
N LEU A 49 -13.91 7.41 12.27
CA LEU A 49 -14.02 8.00 10.93
C LEU A 49 -15.46 8.35 10.55
N TYR A 50 -16.44 7.60 11.08
CA TYR A 50 -17.85 7.85 10.82
C TYR A 50 -18.49 8.89 11.76
N LEU A 51 -18.22 8.80 13.07
CA LEU A 51 -18.89 9.63 14.08
C LEU A 51 -18.33 11.05 14.18
N GLN A 52 -17.04 11.26 13.85
CA GLN A 52 -16.36 12.54 14.04
C GLN A 52 -15.34 12.75 12.90
N PRO A 53 -15.61 13.62 11.91
CA PRO A 53 -14.62 13.98 10.89
C PRO A 53 -13.42 14.76 11.46
N THR A 54 -13.57 15.34 12.65
CA THR A 54 -12.51 16.01 13.42
C THR A 54 -11.87 15.04 14.40
N TYR A 55 -10.54 14.92 14.34
CA TYR A 55 -9.69 13.98 15.09
C TYR A 55 -9.86 14.05 16.63
N GLY A 56 -10.89 13.38 17.16
CA GLY A 56 -11.19 13.32 18.60
C GLY A 56 -10.38 12.26 19.37
N LEU A 57 -10.56 12.20 20.70
CA LEU A 57 -9.83 11.29 21.60
C LEU A 57 -9.91 9.81 21.16
N LEU A 58 -11.09 9.36 20.72
CA LEU A 58 -11.30 7.99 20.24
C LEU A 58 -10.46 7.68 18.99
N PHE A 59 -10.32 8.65 18.09
CA PHE A 59 -9.53 8.50 16.87
C PHE A 59 -8.03 8.37 17.18
N TRP A 60 -7.52 9.23 18.07
CA TRP A 60 -6.14 9.14 18.57
C TRP A 60 -5.91 7.85 19.36
N GLY A 61 -6.92 7.40 20.12
CA GLY A 61 -6.90 6.12 20.84
C GLY A 61 -6.75 4.92 19.91
N ALA A 62 -7.58 4.83 18.86
CA ALA A 62 -7.48 3.78 17.84
C ALA A 62 -6.15 3.84 17.07
N SER A 63 -5.71 5.03 16.67
CA SER A 63 -4.43 5.20 15.96
C SER A 63 -3.22 4.83 16.83
N ALA A 64 -3.24 5.18 18.12
CA ALA A 64 -2.20 4.79 19.08
C ALA A 64 -2.21 3.28 19.33
N LEU A 65 -3.39 2.68 19.48
CA LEU A 65 -3.54 1.24 19.66
C LEU A 65 -3.03 0.46 18.43
N PHE A 66 -3.35 0.90 17.22
CA PHE A 66 -2.77 0.37 15.98
C PHE A 66 -1.23 0.44 15.99
N GLY A 67 -0.67 1.61 16.34
CA GLY A 67 0.78 1.80 16.46
C GLY A 67 1.43 0.84 17.45
N VAL A 68 0.81 0.66 18.62
CA VAL A 68 1.28 -0.24 19.69
C VAL A 68 1.16 -1.72 19.30
N LEU A 69 0.12 -2.13 18.58
CA LEU A 69 -0.11 -3.54 18.22
C LEU A 69 0.64 -3.98 16.95
N ILE A 70 0.93 -3.05 16.03
CA ILE A 70 1.52 -3.37 14.72
C ILE A 70 2.96 -2.84 14.58
N ILE A 71 3.21 -1.57 14.90
CA ILE A 71 4.50 -0.92 14.64
C ILE A 71 5.52 -1.26 15.73
N VAL A 72 5.15 -1.07 16.99
CA VAL A 72 6.04 -1.29 18.15
C VAL A 72 6.62 -2.72 18.17
N PRO A 73 5.87 -3.80 17.92
CA PRO A 73 6.44 -5.16 17.90
C PRO A 73 7.51 -5.36 16.82
N GLY A 74 7.38 -4.68 15.68
CA GLY A 74 8.40 -4.69 14.62
C GLY A 74 9.71 -4.02 15.05
N ILE A 75 9.60 -2.90 15.78
CA ILE A 75 10.73 -2.18 16.37
C ILE A 75 11.39 -3.03 17.45
N LEU A 76 10.61 -3.57 18.40
CA LEU A 76 11.10 -4.43 19.48
C LEU A 76 11.88 -5.63 18.92
N GLY A 77 11.35 -6.31 17.90
CA GLY A 77 12.03 -7.42 17.25
C GLY A 77 13.34 -7.01 16.57
N SER A 78 13.39 -5.82 15.96
CA SER A 78 14.59 -5.31 15.30
C SER A 78 15.68 -4.93 16.30
N LEU A 79 15.30 -4.30 17.42
CA LEU A 79 16.21 -3.97 18.51
C LEU A 79 16.72 -5.24 19.20
N ALA A 80 15.85 -6.21 19.48
CA ALA A 80 16.22 -7.48 20.07
C ALA A 80 17.30 -8.20 19.25
N ARG A 81 17.14 -8.29 17.92
CA ARG A 81 18.15 -8.87 17.02
C ARG A 81 19.50 -8.15 17.08
N ARG A 82 19.50 -6.81 17.16
CA ARG A 82 20.75 -6.03 17.32
C ARG A 82 21.42 -6.30 18.66
N LEU A 83 20.64 -6.48 19.73
CA LEU A 83 21.16 -6.81 21.06
C LEU A 83 21.73 -8.22 21.12
N VAL A 84 21.07 -9.20 20.50
CA VAL A 84 21.60 -10.56 20.31
C VAL A 84 22.95 -10.51 19.60
N GLY A 85 23.05 -9.79 18.47
CA GLY A 85 24.31 -9.63 17.74
C GLY A 85 25.43 -8.91 18.51
N ARG A 86 25.11 -8.24 19.63
CA ARG A 86 26.07 -7.61 20.53
C ARG A 86 26.31 -8.41 21.82
N GLY A 87 25.82 -9.64 21.91
CA GLY A 87 25.93 -10.49 23.11
C GLY A 87 25.10 -10.02 24.32
N ARG A 88 24.18 -9.06 24.16
CA ARG A 88 23.33 -8.54 25.26
C ARG A 88 22.03 -9.34 25.40
N TRP A 89 22.17 -10.62 25.73
CA TRP A 89 21.08 -11.61 25.71
C TRP A 89 19.88 -11.25 26.60
N GLN A 90 20.10 -10.89 27.87
CA GLN A 90 19.01 -10.58 28.80
C GLN A 90 18.20 -9.33 28.41
N ALA A 91 18.85 -8.34 27.79
CA ALA A 91 18.15 -7.19 27.25
C ALA A 91 17.30 -7.58 26.03
N ALA A 92 17.82 -8.45 25.15
CA ALA A 92 17.06 -8.95 24.01
C ALA A 92 15.84 -9.77 24.44
N ILE A 93 15.98 -10.67 25.41
CA ILE A 93 14.89 -11.49 25.95
C ILE A 93 13.78 -10.61 26.52
N ARG A 94 14.12 -9.58 27.32
CA ARG A 94 13.13 -8.62 27.83
C ARG A 94 12.34 -7.95 26.70
N LEU A 95 12.98 -7.46 25.65
CA LEU A 95 12.28 -6.86 24.51
C LEU A 95 11.38 -7.87 23.77
N LEU A 96 11.82 -9.12 23.66
CA LEU A 96 11.02 -10.18 23.05
C LEU A 96 9.83 -10.61 23.93
N GLN A 97 9.95 -10.54 25.25
CA GLN A 97 8.83 -10.75 26.19
C GLN A 97 7.78 -9.64 26.04
N TRP A 98 8.19 -8.37 25.96
CA TRP A 98 7.28 -7.26 25.62
C TRP A 98 6.60 -7.49 24.28
N ARG A 99 7.37 -7.91 23.27
CA ARG A 99 6.83 -8.22 21.94
C ARG A 99 5.84 -9.38 21.97
N ARG A 100 6.10 -10.42 22.77
CA ARG A 100 5.20 -11.55 22.99
C ARG A 100 3.88 -11.08 23.60
N MET A 101 3.95 -10.20 24.59
CA MET A 101 2.76 -9.63 25.24
C MET A 101 1.90 -8.83 24.25
N LEU A 102 2.53 -8.05 23.36
CA LEU A 102 1.81 -7.26 22.35
C LEU A 102 1.27 -8.10 21.18
N GLN A 103 1.89 -9.25 20.86
CA GLN A 103 1.48 -10.13 19.75
C GLN A 103 1.44 -11.62 20.17
N PRO A 104 0.51 -12.00 21.06
CA PRO A 104 0.40 -13.37 21.53
C PRO A 104 0.02 -14.33 20.37
N GLY A 105 0.54 -15.56 20.40
CA GLY A 105 0.25 -16.59 19.40
C GLY A 105 0.86 -16.42 18.00
N ALA A 106 1.62 -15.35 17.72
CA ALA A 106 2.26 -15.10 16.41
C ALA A 106 3.63 -15.79 16.24
N GLY A 107 3.83 -16.96 16.86
CA GLY A 107 5.13 -17.63 16.95
C GLY A 107 6.16 -16.91 17.84
N ARG A 108 5.72 -15.91 18.63
CA ARG A 108 6.60 -15.09 19.49
C ARG A 108 7.13 -15.83 20.71
N GLU A 109 6.38 -16.79 21.21
CA GLU A 109 6.85 -17.70 22.27
C GLU A 109 8.06 -18.51 21.82
N ARG A 110 8.01 -19.07 20.60
CA ARG A 110 9.16 -19.77 20.00
C ARG A 110 10.37 -18.84 19.85
N GLU A 111 10.15 -17.59 19.42
CA GLU A 111 11.23 -16.60 19.28
C GLU A 111 11.91 -16.27 20.62
N VAL A 112 11.13 -16.13 21.69
CA VAL A 112 11.67 -15.94 23.06
C VAL A 112 12.47 -17.17 23.50
N ARG A 113 11.86 -18.36 23.42
CA ARG A 113 12.50 -19.63 23.84
C ARG A 113 13.79 -19.90 23.08
N MET A 114 13.84 -19.60 21.79
CA MET A 114 15.05 -19.76 20.97
C MET A 114 16.19 -18.85 21.43
N VAL A 115 15.90 -17.59 21.76
CA VAL A 115 16.92 -16.64 22.25
C VAL A 115 17.36 -16.98 23.68
N GLU A 116 16.45 -17.48 24.51
CA GLU A 116 16.79 -18.02 25.85
C GLU A 116 17.73 -19.22 25.75
N ALA A 117 17.44 -20.18 24.86
CA ALA A 117 18.30 -21.32 24.57
C ALA A 117 19.70 -20.90 24.09
N LEU A 118 19.78 -19.95 23.15
CA LEU A 118 21.06 -19.41 22.67
C LEU A 118 21.84 -18.69 23.78
N ALA A 119 21.15 -17.97 24.67
CA ALA A 119 21.76 -17.31 25.81
C ALA A 119 22.36 -18.32 26.81
N LEU A 120 21.66 -19.42 27.08
CA LEU A 120 22.15 -20.51 27.93
C LEU A 120 23.34 -21.24 27.29
N ALA A 121 23.29 -21.49 25.98
CA ALA A 121 24.41 -22.07 25.23
C ALA A 121 25.65 -21.19 25.32
N ASN A 122 25.51 -19.88 25.13
CA ASN A 122 26.61 -18.92 25.26
C ASN A 122 27.17 -18.84 26.69
N ALA A 123 26.37 -19.15 27.70
CA ALA A 123 26.79 -19.16 29.11
C ALA A 123 27.36 -20.51 29.57
N GLY A 124 27.50 -21.51 28.68
CA GLY A 124 27.95 -22.85 29.05
C GLY A 124 26.95 -23.65 29.89
N ARG A 125 25.68 -23.22 29.93
CA ARG A 125 24.60 -23.84 30.73
C ARG A 125 23.59 -24.57 29.87
N LEU A 126 24.04 -25.15 28.75
CA LEU A 126 23.18 -25.81 27.78
C LEU A 126 22.47 -27.04 28.38
N ASP A 127 23.14 -27.76 29.29
CA ASP A 127 22.57 -28.95 29.95
C ASP A 127 21.32 -28.65 30.76
N ALA A 128 21.33 -27.57 31.54
CA ALA A 128 20.15 -27.14 32.28
C ALA A 128 18.97 -26.75 31.36
N ALA A 129 19.26 -26.28 30.14
CA ALA A 129 18.22 -26.00 29.14
C ALA A 129 17.63 -27.30 28.57
N VAL A 130 18.48 -28.29 28.30
CA VAL A 130 18.10 -29.62 27.81
C VAL A 130 17.23 -30.32 28.84
N GLU A 131 17.65 -30.38 30.11
CA GLU A 131 16.89 -31.02 31.19
C GLU A 131 15.48 -30.42 31.34
N ARG A 132 15.38 -29.09 31.29
CA ARG A 132 14.08 -28.40 31.34
C ARG A 132 13.20 -28.70 30.12
N ALA A 133 13.80 -28.84 28.94
CA ALA A 133 13.07 -29.17 27.72
C ALA A 133 12.66 -30.65 27.67
N GLU A 134 13.46 -31.56 28.25
CA GLU A 134 13.10 -32.97 28.45
C GLU A 134 11.87 -33.07 29.37
N ALA A 135 11.90 -32.41 30.54
CA ALA A 135 10.77 -32.39 31.46
C ALA A 135 9.49 -31.83 30.81
N ALA A 136 9.61 -30.75 30.03
CA ALA A 136 8.47 -30.18 29.32
C ALA A 136 7.86 -31.12 28.26
N LEU A 137 8.67 -31.98 27.65
CA LEU A 137 8.18 -33.00 26.72
C LEU A 137 7.46 -34.13 27.48
N ASP A 138 7.99 -34.55 28.62
CA ASP A 138 7.39 -35.60 29.46
C ASP A 138 6.06 -35.16 30.09
N GLU A 139 5.94 -33.88 30.45
CA GLU A 139 4.72 -33.31 31.03
C GLU A 139 3.62 -33.02 29.99
N ALA A 140 3.93 -33.04 28.69
CA ALA A 140 3.03 -32.60 27.63
C ALA A 140 1.85 -33.57 27.42
N ARG A 141 0.62 -33.09 27.64
CA ARG A 141 -0.58 -33.95 27.65
C ARG A 141 -1.30 -34.04 26.31
N GLY A 142 -1.03 -33.13 25.36
CA GLY A 142 -1.65 -33.11 24.03
C GLY A 142 -0.65 -33.20 22.88
N ASP A 143 -1.10 -33.69 21.71
CA ASP A 143 -0.23 -33.88 20.53
C ASP A 143 0.45 -32.59 20.07
N ARG A 144 -0.28 -31.46 20.17
CA ARG A 144 0.28 -30.14 19.85
C ARG A 144 1.37 -29.71 20.84
N GLU A 145 1.12 -29.92 22.13
CA GLU A 145 2.07 -29.55 23.18
C GLU A 145 3.32 -30.41 23.08
N ARG A 146 3.15 -31.72 22.84
CA ARG A 146 4.23 -32.66 22.53
C ARG A 146 5.03 -32.23 21.30
N ALA A 147 4.35 -31.85 20.20
CA ALA A 147 5.02 -31.38 18.98
C ALA A 147 5.86 -30.11 19.23
N GLU A 148 5.35 -29.16 20.00
CA GLU A 148 6.05 -27.91 20.33
C GLU A 148 7.23 -28.14 21.28
N ALA A 149 7.06 -29.01 22.29
CA ALA A 149 8.13 -29.39 23.21
C ALA A 149 9.25 -30.16 22.49
N PHE A 150 8.90 -31.11 21.63
CA PHE A 150 9.89 -31.90 20.89
C PHE A 150 10.63 -31.08 19.83
N ASP A 151 9.98 -30.16 19.12
CA ASP A 151 10.66 -29.20 18.23
C ASP A 151 11.72 -28.40 19.00
N HIS A 152 11.37 -27.89 20.18
CA HIS A 152 12.33 -27.15 21.01
C HIS A 152 13.50 -28.02 21.48
N LEU A 153 13.20 -29.22 22.01
CA LEU A 153 14.20 -30.16 22.51
C LEU A 153 15.16 -30.62 21.39
N SER A 154 14.63 -30.98 20.23
CA SER A 154 15.43 -31.41 19.08
C SER A 154 16.42 -30.34 18.63
N GLY A 155 16.04 -29.06 18.66
CA GLY A 155 16.94 -27.93 18.40
C GLY A 155 18.09 -27.82 19.41
N LEU A 156 17.82 -28.05 20.69
CA LEU A 156 18.85 -28.05 21.75
C LEU A 156 19.82 -29.23 21.61
N TYR A 157 19.31 -30.42 21.29
CA TYR A 157 20.15 -31.58 21.01
C TYR A 157 21.03 -31.38 19.78
N LEU A 158 20.50 -30.81 18.70
CA LEU A 158 21.28 -30.43 17.51
C LEU A 158 22.43 -29.47 17.86
N MET A 159 22.16 -28.46 18.69
CA MET A 159 23.17 -27.50 19.13
C MET A 159 24.26 -28.15 20.01
N SER A 160 23.90 -29.16 20.79
CA SER A 160 24.84 -29.92 21.64
C SER A 160 25.43 -31.16 20.94
N ARG A 161 25.12 -31.39 19.65
CA ARG A 161 25.54 -32.56 18.85
C ARG A 161 25.11 -33.92 19.45
N ARG A 162 24.00 -33.95 20.20
CA ARG A 162 23.40 -35.17 20.78
C ARG A 162 22.40 -35.81 19.82
N PHE A 163 22.88 -36.26 18.66
CA PHE A 163 22.03 -36.76 17.57
C PHE A 163 21.30 -38.06 17.95
N ASP A 164 21.99 -38.93 18.68
CA ASP A 164 21.48 -40.16 19.30
C ASP A 164 20.24 -39.90 20.18
N ARG A 165 20.28 -38.84 21.00
CA ARG A 165 19.16 -38.46 21.87
C ARG A 165 17.95 -37.97 21.10
N VAL A 166 18.15 -37.27 19.97
CA VAL A 166 17.04 -36.91 19.07
C VAL A 166 16.38 -38.16 18.53
N VAL A 167 17.16 -39.12 18.04
CA VAL A 167 16.65 -40.38 17.49
C VAL A 167 15.89 -41.16 18.56
N GLN A 168 16.48 -41.34 19.76
CA GLN A 168 15.85 -42.04 20.87
C GLN A 168 14.45 -41.48 21.19
N ARG A 169 14.34 -40.16 21.37
CA ARG A 169 13.07 -39.51 21.70
C ARG A 169 12.09 -39.52 20.53
N ALA A 170 12.57 -39.55 19.29
CA ALA A 170 11.72 -39.73 18.12
C ALA A 170 11.08 -41.12 18.10
N GLU A 171 11.87 -42.17 18.34
CA GLU A 171 11.38 -43.56 18.37
C GLU A 171 10.28 -43.73 19.44
N GLU A 172 10.43 -43.09 20.60
CA GLU A 172 9.38 -43.03 21.64
C GLU A 172 8.09 -42.31 21.18
N LEU A 173 8.20 -41.41 20.21
CA LEU A 173 7.11 -40.58 19.67
C LEU A 173 6.60 -41.06 18.30
N GLY A 174 6.94 -42.28 17.87
CA GLY A 174 6.50 -42.85 16.59
C GLY A 174 7.56 -42.89 15.49
N GLY A 175 8.84 -42.75 15.84
CA GLY A 175 10.00 -42.89 14.95
C GLY A 175 10.00 -41.89 13.81
N VAL A 176 10.06 -42.40 12.57
CA VAL A 176 10.08 -41.59 11.36
C VAL A 176 8.83 -40.71 11.22
N ASP A 177 7.68 -41.17 11.70
CA ASP A 177 6.42 -40.43 11.58
C ASP A 177 6.40 -39.16 12.44
N ALA A 178 7.24 -39.08 13.49
CA ALA A 178 7.44 -37.87 14.27
C ALA A 178 7.93 -36.68 13.41
N ALA A 179 8.55 -36.94 12.25
CA ALA A 179 8.94 -35.91 11.29
C ALA A 179 7.77 -35.08 10.76
N THR A 180 6.55 -35.61 10.83
CA THR A 180 5.33 -34.93 10.36
C THR A 180 4.76 -33.96 11.39
N MET A 181 5.21 -34.01 12.65
CA MET A 181 4.72 -33.15 13.73
C MET A 181 4.98 -31.67 13.41
N THR A 182 6.21 -31.33 13.03
CA THR A 182 6.59 -30.01 12.55
C THR A 182 7.72 -30.11 11.52
N PRO A 183 7.86 -29.15 10.58
CA PRO A 183 8.97 -29.15 9.63
C PRO A 183 10.34 -29.16 10.30
N ASN A 184 10.49 -28.48 11.44
CA ASN A 184 11.75 -28.45 12.18
C ASN A 184 12.12 -29.79 12.80
N VAL A 185 11.14 -30.52 13.35
CA VAL A 185 11.35 -31.87 13.85
C VAL A 185 11.80 -32.77 12.69
N GLY A 186 11.13 -32.71 11.54
CA GLY A 186 11.58 -33.45 10.36
C GLY A 186 13.01 -33.09 9.92
N ILE A 187 13.38 -31.81 9.91
CA ILE A 187 14.75 -31.36 9.60
C ILE A 187 15.76 -31.92 10.61
N ALA A 188 15.41 -31.90 11.90
CA ALA A 188 16.25 -32.43 12.96
C ALA A 188 16.42 -33.94 12.83
N LEU A 189 15.34 -34.67 12.57
CA LEU A 189 15.37 -36.12 12.41
C LEU A 189 16.14 -36.55 11.18
N MET A 190 15.94 -35.89 10.03
CA MET A 190 16.69 -36.20 8.82
C MET A 190 18.19 -36.12 9.10
N ARG A 191 18.63 -35.04 9.75
CA ARG A 191 20.03 -34.85 10.10
C ARG A 191 20.50 -35.86 11.15
N SER A 192 19.74 -36.06 12.23
CA SER A 192 20.15 -36.94 13.33
C SER A 192 20.25 -38.41 12.90
N TYR A 193 19.29 -38.92 12.11
CA TYR A 193 19.38 -40.27 11.56
C TYR A 193 20.62 -40.43 10.67
N ALA A 194 20.95 -39.43 9.85
CA ALA A 194 22.14 -39.48 9.00
C ALA A 194 23.46 -39.48 9.80
N GLU A 195 23.52 -38.69 10.88
CA GLU A 195 24.72 -38.60 11.74
C GLU A 195 24.93 -39.88 12.57
N VAL A 196 23.86 -40.58 12.94
CA VAL A 196 23.91 -41.87 13.66
C VAL A 196 24.14 -43.06 12.71
N GLY A 197 24.04 -42.86 11.39
CA GLY A 197 24.25 -43.90 10.37
C GLY A 197 22.98 -44.64 9.93
N GLU A 198 21.81 -44.24 10.41
CA GLU A 198 20.49 -44.76 10.05
C GLU A 198 20.02 -44.17 8.69
N MET A 199 20.77 -44.46 7.62
CA MET A 199 20.62 -43.80 6.32
C MET A 199 19.24 -44.01 5.68
N GLU A 200 18.66 -45.20 5.80
CA GLU A 200 17.32 -45.49 5.24
C GLU A 200 16.24 -44.63 5.90
N LYS A 201 16.26 -44.51 7.22
CA LYS A 201 15.35 -43.64 7.98
C LYS A 201 15.56 -42.17 7.60
N SER A 202 16.81 -41.72 7.46
CA SER A 202 17.11 -40.35 7.01
C SER A 202 16.52 -40.06 5.62
N ALA A 203 16.69 -40.96 4.65
CA ALA A 203 16.12 -40.82 3.31
C ALA A 203 14.58 -40.77 3.33
N ARG A 204 13.95 -41.62 4.14
CA ARG A 204 12.49 -41.62 4.31
C ARG A 204 11.98 -40.33 4.91
N VAL A 205 12.66 -39.77 5.92
CA VAL A 205 12.34 -38.45 6.47
C VAL A 205 12.51 -37.35 5.43
N GLN A 206 13.57 -37.37 4.62
CA GLN A 206 13.74 -36.38 3.54
C GLN A 206 12.60 -36.45 2.51
N SER A 207 12.17 -37.66 2.12
CA SER A 207 11.02 -37.84 1.23
C SER A 207 9.72 -37.31 1.83
N LEU A 208 9.46 -37.59 3.12
CA LEU A 208 8.33 -37.04 3.87
C LEU A 208 8.38 -35.50 3.91
N LEU A 209 9.54 -34.92 4.19
CA LEU A 209 9.73 -33.47 4.19
C LEU A 209 9.37 -32.88 2.82
N GLU A 210 9.82 -33.48 1.72
CA GLU A 210 9.52 -33.02 0.36
C GLU A 210 8.05 -33.19 -0.04
N SER A 211 7.29 -34.11 0.58
CA SER A 211 5.86 -34.26 0.32
C SER A 211 4.98 -33.26 1.09
N THR A 212 5.52 -32.61 2.12
CA THR A 212 4.77 -31.63 2.92
C THR A 212 4.55 -30.29 2.20
N ALA A 213 3.51 -29.56 2.60
CA ALA A 213 3.28 -28.19 2.14
C ALA A 213 4.46 -27.24 2.46
N ALA A 214 5.23 -27.53 3.52
CA ALA A 214 6.40 -26.74 3.92
C ALA A 214 7.51 -26.75 2.88
N ALA A 215 7.65 -27.83 2.10
CA ALA A 215 8.66 -27.93 1.04
C ALA A 215 8.53 -26.87 -0.06
N SER A 216 7.32 -26.31 -0.23
CA SER A 216 6.97 -25.29 -1.23
C SER A 216 6.62 -23.92 -0.63
N ASP A 217 6.77 -23.75 0.69
CA ASP A 217 6.48 -22.51 1.41
C ASP A 217 7.78 -21.72 1.72
N PRO A 218 7.92 -20.46 1.25
CA PRO A 218 9.11 -19.66 1.51
C PRO A 218 9.36 -19.31 2.98
N VAL A 219 8.34 -19.39 3.83
CA VAL A 219 8.51 -19.22 5.28
C VAL A 219 9.49 -20.27 5.80
N PHE A 220 9.40 -21.50 5.28
CA PHE A 220 10.26 -22.61 5.65
C PHE A 220 11.48 -22.78 4.74
N ALA A 221 11.61 -22.00 3.65
CA ALA A 221 12.66 -22.19 2.64
C ALA A 221 14.09 -22.44 3.17
N GLN A 222 14.63 -21.61 4.06
CA GLN A 222 15.99 -21.87 4.58
C GLN A 222 16.05 -23.07 5.51
N ALA A 223 14.97 -23.36 6.25
CA ALA A 223 14.92 -24.53 7.13
C ALA A 223 14.89 -25.81 6.27
N MET A 224 14.02 -25.85 5.26
CA MET A 224 13.98 -26.93 4.26
C MET A 224 15.29 -27.05 3.49
N ASN A 225 15.91 -25.94 3.10
CA ASN A 225 17.22 -25.96 2.43
C ASN A 225 18.34 -26.44 3.35
N ALA A 226 18.22 -26.29 4.68
CA ALA A 226 19.14 -26.91 5.63
C ALA A 226 19.00 -28.42 5.66
N ALA A 227 17.76 -28.94 5.59
CA ALA A 227 17.56 -30.36 5.37
C ALA A 227 18.16 -30.80 4.03
N ARG A 228 17.83 -30.14 2.91
CA ARG A 228 18.35 -30.53 1.58
C ARG A 228 19.87 -30.54 1.50
N VAL A 229 20.54 -29.51 2.02
CA VAL A 229 22.02 -29.45 2.07
C VAL A 229 22.56 -30.62 2.90
N SER A 230 21.98 -30.87 4.07
CA SER A 230 22.42 -31.97 4.94
C SER A 230 22.17 -33.34 4.29
N PHE A 231 21.02 -33.55 3.63
CA PHE A 231 20.74 -34.76 2.86
C PHE A 231 21.76 -34.95 1.74
N LEU A 232 21.96 -33.96 0.87
CA LEU A 232 22.90 -34.07 -0.24
C LEU A 232 24.33 -34.38 0.24
N ALA A 233 24.74 -33.81 1.38
CA ALA A 233 26.04 -34.08 1.95
C ALA A 233 26.18 -35.50 2.51
N HIS A 234 25.23 -35.98 3.33
CA HIS A 234 25.33 -37.30 3.95
C HIS A 234 25.23 -38.45 2.94
N PHE A 235 24.60 -38.21 1.78
CA PHE A 235 24.45 -39.20 0.71
C PHE A 235 25.47 -39.02 -0.44
N GLY A 236 26.47 -38.14 -0.30
CA GLY A 236 27.57 -38.03 -1.26
C GLY A 236 27.25 -37.30 -2.57
N PHE A 237 26.16 -36.53 -2.63
CA PHE A 237 25.75 -35.76 -3.82
C PHE A 237 26.55 -34.44 -3.95
N ARG A 238 27.87 -34.55 -4.14
CA ARG A 238 28.79 -33.41 -4.18
C ARG A 238 28.46 -32.41 -5.29
N GLN A 239 28.20 -32.87 -6.51
CA GLN A 239 27.92 -32.00 -7.65
C GLN A 239 26.66 -31.14 -7.43
N HIS A 240 25.61 -31.70 -6.82
CA HIS A 240 24.39 -30.97 -6.46
C HIS A 240 24.67 -29.87 -5.43
N LEU A 241 25.56 -30.11 -4.45
CA LEU A 241 25.96 -29.12 -3.46
C LEU A 241 26.79 -27.98 -4.07
N GLU A 242 27.74 -28.30 -4.94
CA GLU A 242 28.53 -27.31 -5.68
C GLU A 242 27.61 -26.38 -6.48
N ARG A 243 26.68 -26.97 -7.25
CA ARG A 243 25.66 -26.21 -8.00
C ARG A 243 24.79 -25.33 -7.10
N LEU A 244 24.43 -25.80 -5.90
CA LEU A 244 23.67 -25.01 -4.94
C LEU A 244 24.46 -23.83 -4.40
N PHE A 245 25.72 -24.04 -4.01
CA PHE A 245 26.57 -22.99 -3.45
C PHE A 245 26.97 -21.94 -4.49
N GLU A 246 27.17 -22.35 -5.75
CA GLU A 246 27.38 -21.43 -6.88
C GLU A 246 26.19 -20.51 -7.14
N ALA A 247 24.96 -20.99 -6.92
CA ALA A 247 23.74 -20.19 -7.13
C ALA A 247 23.60 -19.00 -6.16
N ARG A 248 24.42 -18.95 -5.09
CA ARG A 248 24.45 -17.86 -4.07
C ARG A 248 23.05 -17.46 -3.58
N SER A 249 22.20 -18.46 -3.34
CA SER A 249 20.83 -18.23 -2.89
C SER A 249 20.82 -17.71 -1.44
N PRO A 250 20.08 -16.62 -1.14
CA PRO A 250 19.97 -16.10 0.21
C PRO A 250 19.08 -16.96 1.13
N PHE A 251 18.44 -18.00 0.56
CA PHE A 251 17.72 -19.01 1.31
C PHE A 251 18.56 -20.25 1.58
N LEU A 252 19.84 -20.26 1.23
CA LEU A 252 20.75 -21.30 1.70
C LEU A 252 21.20 -20.97 3.13
N PRO A 253 21.34 -21.98 4.00
CA PRO A 253 21.83 -21.78 5.37
C PRO A 253 23.35 -21.56 5.43
N VAL A 254 24.05 -21.66 4.29
CA VAL A 254 25.51 -21.74 4.19
C VAL A 254 26.06 -20.54 3.43
N SER A 255 26.22 -19.39 4.12
CA SER A 255 26.71 -18.16 3.49
C SER A 255 28.23 -17.97 3.54
N HIS A 256 28.91 -18.62 4.50
CA HIS A 256 30.36 -18.55 4.66
C HIS A 256 31.06 -19.71 3.97
N LEU A 257 32.24 -19.44 3.43
CA LEU A 257 33.06 -20.43 2.72
C LEU A 257 33.41 -21.62 3.62
N SER A 258 33.82 -21.38 4.87
CA SER A 258 34.11 -22.41 5.87
C SER A 258 32.96 -23.40 6.06
N HIS A 259 31.73 -22.90 6.13
CA HIS A 259 30.55 -23.77 6.25
C HIS A 259 30.26 -24.55 4.96
N GLN A 260 30.51 -23.99 3.78
CA GLN A 260 30.36 -24.71 2.51
C GLN A 260 31.39 -25.85 2.41
N GLN A 261 32.63 -25.58 2.82
CA GLN A 261 33.70 -26.58 2.88
C GLN A 261 33.36 -27.74 3.82
N ILE A 262 32.70 -27.50 4.96
CA ILE A 262 32.26 -28.57 5.87
C ILE A 262 31.30 -29.54 5.17
N TRP A 263 30.28 -29.03 4.48
CA TRP A 263 29.29 -29.84 3.79
C TRP A 263 29.86 -30.53 2.54
N LEU A 264 30.71 -29.84 1.78
CA LEU A 264 31.41 -30.44 0.63
C LEU A 264 32.39 -31.53 1.06
N GLY A 265 33.07 -31.35 2.20
CA GLY A 265 33.95 -32.37 2.77
C GLY A 265 33.17 -33.62 3.15
N LEU A 266 32.02 -33.46 3.80
CA LEU A 266 31.14 -34.58 4.13
C LEU A 266 30.63 -35.32 2.88
N ALA A 267 30.22 -34.58 1.84
CA ALA A 267 29.84 -35.17 0.57
C ALA A 267 31.00 -35.93 -0.08
N SER A 268 32.21 -35.38 -0.04
CA SER A 268 33.41 -36.01 -0.61
C SER A 268 33.73 -37.33 0.08
N ALA A 269 33.74 -37.34 1.42
CA ALA A 269 33.94 -38.56 2.20
C ALA A 269 32.92 -39.64 1.84
N ARG A 270 31.63 -39.28 1.78
CA ARG A 270 30.54 -40.21 1.46
C ARG A 270 30.52 -40.67 0.00
N SER A 271 31.10 -39.90 -0.91
CA SER A 271 31.30 -40.28 -2.32
C SER A 271 32.54 -41.15 -2.56
N GLY A 272 33.35 -41.42 -1.53
CA GLY A 272 34.56 -42.25 -1.65
C GLY A 272 35.87 -41.47 -1.85
N ASP A 273 35.90 -40.16 -1.54
CA ASP A 273 37.10 -39.31 -1.59
C ASP A 273 37.39 -38.70 -0.19
N PRO A 274 37.92 -39.51 0.75
CA PRO A 274 38.21 -39.06 2.11
C PRO A 274 39.38 -38.07 2.18
N GLU A 275 40.30 -38.08 1.20
CA GLU A 275 41.43 -37.16 1.17
C GLU A 275 40.99 -35.74 0.78
N ALA A 276 40.10 -35.60 -0.21
CA ALA A 276 39.48 -34.30 -0.48
C ALA A 276 38.64 -33.80 0.70
N ALA A 277 37.98 -34.71 1.44
CA ALA A 277 37.23 -34.36 2.63
C ALA A 277 38.12 -33.75 3.73
N LYS A 278 39.23 -34.43 4.07
CA LYS A 278 40.22 -33.94 5.04
C LYS A 278 40.78 -32.59 4.63
N ALA A 279 41.14 -32.41 3.36
CA ALA A 279 41.66 -31.14 2.85
C ALA A 279 40.65 -29.99 3.04
N LEU A 280 39.37 -30.22 2.73
CA LEU A 280 38.30 -29.23 2.92
C LEU A 280 38.08 -28.90 4.40
N TRP A 281 38.10 -29.89 5.30
CA TRP A 281 37.95 -29.64 6.73
C TRP A 281 39.16 -28.98 7.36
N GLN A 282 40.38 -29.29 6.93
CA GLN A 282 41.59 -28.56 7.36
C GLN A 282 41.53 -27.09 6.95
N GLN A 283 41.11 -26.80 5.71
CA GLN A 283 40.91 -25.43 5.26
C GLN A 283 39.83 -24.68 6.04
N ALA A 284 38.72 -25.36 6.37
CA ALA A 284 37.65 -24.79 7.17
C ALA A 284 38.06 -24.58 8.64
N ALA A 285 38.86 -25.49 9.21
CA ALA A 285 39.38 -25.41 10.57
C ALA A 285 40.43 -24.28 10.72
N ALA A 286 41.22 -24.02 9.68
CA ALA A 286 42.22 -22.95 9.66
C ALA A 286 41.61 -21.54 9.53
N GLN A 287 40.35 -21.41 9.13
CA GLN A 287 39.68 -20.11 8.99
C GLN A 287 39.17 -19.58 10.33
N THR A 288 39.62 -18.39 10.72
CA THR A 288 39.28 -17.76 12.02
C THR A 288 38.05 -16.87 11.99
N GLU A 289 37.48 -16.57 10.81
CA GLU A 289 36.31 -15.69 10.68
C GLU A 289 35.04 -16.25 11.35
N ASP A 290 34.95 -17.57 11.53
CA ASP A 290 33.85 -18.23 12.24
C ASP A 290 34.36 -19.36 13.18
N PRO A 291 34.56 -19.05 14.47
CA PRO A 291 35.00 -20.04 15.47
C PRO A 291 34.05 -21.23 15.65
N SER A 292 32.78 -21.11 15.27
CA SER A 292 31.84 -22.24 15.31
C SER A 292 32.12 -23.21 14.17
N ALA A 293 32.29 -22.69 12.95
CA ALA A 293 32.64 -23.51 11.79
C ALA A 293 33.99 -24.23 11.99
N ALA A 294 34.99 -23.53 12.53
CA ALA A 294 36.30 -24.11 12.79
C ALA A 294 36.24 -25.31 13.76
N ARG A 295 35.46 -25.18 14.85
CA ARG A 295 35.25 -26.29 15.81
C ARG A 295 34.53 -27.48 15.19
N VAL A 296 33.52 -27.23 14.34
CA VAL A 296 32.80 -28.31 13.65
C VAL A 296 33.73 -29.02 12.66
N ALA A 297 34.56 -28.28 11.92
CA ALA A 297 35.53 -28.85 10.98
C ALA A 297 36.61 -29.68 11.70
N ALA A 298 37.15 -29.18 12.81
CA ALA A 298 38.11 -29.91 13.64
C ALA A 298 37.54 -31.25 14.13
N ALA A 299 36.31 -31.23 14.64
CA ALA A 299 35.66 -32.45 15.10
C ALA A 299 35.24 -33.42 13.97
N ARG A 300 35.26 -32.99 12.71
CA ARG A 300 35.09 -33.90 11.56
C ARG A 300 36.40 -34.59 11.20
N LEU A 301 37.55 -33.96 11.44
CA LEU A 301 38.87 -34.55 11.22
C LEU A 301 39.17 -35.71 12.20
N GLU A 302 38.54 -35.70 13.37
CA GLU A 302 38.64 -36.75 14.38
C GLU A 302 37.71 -37.95 14.11
N LEU A 303 36.75 -37.80 13.20
CA LEU A 303 35.80 -38.87 12.87
C LEU A 303 36.34 -39.72 11.72
N ASP A 304 36.36 -41.03 11.94
CA ASP A 304 36.59 -41.99 10.88
C ASP A 304 35.28 -42.21 10.10
N LEU A 305 35.12 -41.50 8.99
CA LEU A 305 33.96 -41.64 8.11
C LEU A 305 34.22 -42.76 7.11
N ASP A 306 34.28 -43.99 7.61
CA ASP A 306 34.25 -45.18 6.79
C ASP A 306 32.85 -45.38 6.17
N GLY A 307 32.82 -45.77 4.91
CA GLY A 307 31.60 -46.10 4.20
C GLY A 307 31.22 -45.09 3.13
N ARG A 308 31.59 -45.44 1.89
CA ARG A 308 30.95 -44.92 0.69
C ARG A 308 29.47 -45.27 0.74
N VAL A 309 28.63 -44.28 0.49
CA VAL A 309 27.19 -44.49 0.35
C VAL A 309 26.92 -44.60 -1.14
N GLU A 310 26.52 -45.78 -1.61
CA GLU A 310 26.09 -45.95 -3.00
C GLU A 310 24.63 -45.52 -3.13
N PRO A 311 24.34 -44.41 -3.85
CA PRO A 311 22.97 -43.94 -3.98
C PRO A 311 22.20 -44.83 -4.96
N THR A 312 21.03 -45.31 -4.52
CA THR A 312 20.02 -45.95 -5.37
C THR A 312 19.42 -44.94 -6.35
N ASP A 313 18.75 -45.41 -7.40
CA ASP A 313 18.10 -44.52 -8.38
C ASP A 313 17.04 -43.62 -7.73
N ALA A 314 16.28 -44.16 -6.77
CA ALA A 314 15.31 -43.37 -5.99
C ALA A 314 15.97 -42.24 -5.19
N LEU A 315 17.18 -42.46 -4.64
CA LEU A 315 17.93 -41.42 -3.95
C LEU A 315 18.47 -40.35 -4.91
N ARG A 316 18.88 -40.74 -6.12
CA ARG A 316 19.30 -39.80 -7.17
C ARG A 316 18.14 -38.90 -7.59
N GLU A 317 16.96 -39.47 -7.83
CA GLU A 317 15.76 -38.70 -8.15
C GLU A 317 15.37 -37.73 -7.02
N LEU A 318 15.43 -38.19 -5.76
CA LEU A 318 15.17 -37.34 -4.61
C LEU A 318 16.21 -36.21 -4.47
N ALA A 319 17.48 -36.47 -4.79
CA ALA A 319 18.54 -35.46 -4.81
C ALA A 319 18.33 -34.40 -5.89
N ASP A 320 17.89 -34.79 -7.08
CA ASP A 320 17.53 -33.87 -8.15
C ASP A 320 16.36 -32.97 -7.73
N VAL A 321 15.30 -33.55 -7.16
CA VAL A 321 14.15 -32.80 -6.64
C VAL A 321 14.58 -31.83 -5.53
N ALA A 322 15.40 -32.28 -4.58
CA ALA A 322 15.91 -31.45 -3.50
C ALA A 322 16.75 -30.27 -4.03
N CYS A 323 17.66 -30.53 -4.97
CA CYS A 323 18.50 -29.51 -5.58
C CYS A 323 17.68 -28.48 -6.36
N GLU A 324 16.80 -28.92 -7.26
CA GLU A 324 15.97 -28.04 -8.08
C GLU A 324 15.03 -27.18 -7.22
N ARG A 325 14.42 -27.75 -6.18
CA ARG A 325 13.57 -26.97 -5.26
C ARG A 325 14.37 -25.96 -4.44
N ALA A 326 15.59 -26.30 -4.01
CA ALA A 326 16.45 -25.35 -3.31
C ALA A 326 16.90 -24.20 -4.22
N LEU A 327 17.20 -24.48 -5.49
CA LEU A 327 17.52 -23.48 -6.52
C LEU A 327 16.31 -22.60 -6.86
N ALA A 328 15.10 -23.16 -6.91
CA ALA A 328 13.86 -22.40 -7.13
C ALA A 328 13.65 -21.31 -6.06
N TYR A 329 14.03 -21.55 -4.81
CA TYR A 329 14.02 -20.52 -3.77
C TYR A 329 15.03 -19.39 -4.02
N GLY A 330 16.16 -19.68 -4.65
CA GLY A 330 17.12 -18.66 -5.09
C GLY A 330 16.51 -17.65 -6.06
N GLN A 331 15.43 -18.02 -6.74
CA GLN A 331 14.69 -17.12 -7.62
C GLN A 331 13.84 -16.11 -6.86
N LEU A 332 13.45 -16.39 -5.61
CA LEU A 332 12.63 -15.51 -4.79
C LEU A 332 13.41 -14.33 -4.19
N PRO A 333 12.75 -13.19 -3.91
CA PRO A 333 13.32 -12.14 -3.09
C PRO A 333 13.55 -12.64 -1.66
N SER A 334 14.78 -12.55 -1.14
CA SER A 334 15.10 -12.99 0.23
C SER A 334 14.34 -12.23 1.31
N GLY A 335 13.61 -12.97 2.14
CA GLY A 335 13.03 -12.49 3.40
C GLY A 335 13.98 -12.53 4.59
N ARG A 336 15.16 -13.14 4.47
CA ARG A 336 16.15 -13.25 5.56
C ARG A 336 17.15 -12.11 5.46
N GLY A 337 16.99 -11.13 6.34
CA GLY A 337 17.95 -10.01 6.49
C GLY A 337 17.48 -8.65 5.94
N GLY A 338 16.19 -8.34 6.01
CA GLY A 338 15.69 -6.99 5.72
C GLY A 338 15.81 -6.59 4.25
N LEU A 339 14.96 -5.66 3.82
CA LEU A 339 15.34 -4.36 3.23
C LEU A 339 16.69 -4.15 2.49
N ARG A 340 17.33 -5.18 1.90
CA ARG A 340 18.68 -5.10 1.32
C ARG A 340 18.80 -5.51 -0.14
N ARG A 341 17.69 -5.54 -0.88
CA ARG A 341 17.69 -4.87 -2.18
C ARG A 341 17.05 -3.51 -1.95
N VAL A 342 17.87 -2.47 -1.99
CA VAL A 342 17.38 -1.08 -2.02
C VAL A 342 16.30 -1.04 -3.10
N ALA A 343 15.12 -0.57 -2.74
CA ALA A 343 14.04 -0.25 -3.67
C ALA A 343 14.14 1.27 -3.92
N PRO A 344 15.18 1.72 -4.65
CA PRO A 344 15.55 3.13 -4.72
C PRO A 344 14.41 3.97 -5.27
N VAL A 345 13.68 3.45 -6.27
CA VAL A 345 12.58 4.20 -6.87
C VAL A 345 11.40 4.27 -5.91
N THR A 346 11.08 3.17 -5.20
CA THR A 346 10.06 3.20 -4.16
C THR A 346 10.37 4.23 -3.08
N LEU A 347 11.63 4.28 -2.61
CA LEU A 347 12.06 5.24 -1.60
C LEU A 347 12.10 6.68 -2.14
N ALA A 348 12.51 6.87 -3.40
CA ALA A 348 12.51 8.17 -4.05
C ALA A 348 11.09 8.72 -4.23
N LEU A 349 10.15 7.89 -4.69
CA LEU A 349 8.74 8.24 -4.80
C LEU A 349 8.16 8.60 -3.43
N LEU A 350 8.41 7.76 -2.42
CA LEU A 350 7.99 8.02 -1.04
C LEU A 350 8.54 9.36 -0.53
N GLY A 351 9.85 9.60 -0.67
CA GLY A 351 10.48 10.85 -0.27
C GLY A 351 9.90 12.06 -1.00
N SER A 352 9.63 11.94 -2.30
CA SER A 352 9.05 13.02 -3.10
C SER A 352 7.60 13.36 -2.69
N ILE A 353 6.79 12.35 -2.34
CA ILE A 353 5.42 12.55 -1.84
C ILE A 353 5.44 13.23 -0.48
N VAL A 354 6.32 12.79 0.44
CA VAL A 354 6.50 13.41 1.75
C VAL A 354 6.97 14.86 1.62
N LEU A 355 7.95 15.11 0.74
CA LEU A 355 8.44 16.46 0.47
C LEU A 355 7.32 17.37 -0.07
N ALA A 356 6.54 16.90 -1.05
CA ALA A 356 5.42 17.67 -1.60
C ALA A 356 4.40 18.03 -0.52
N HIS A 357 4.05 17.09 0.35
CA HIS A 357 3.14 17.33 1.47
C HIS A 357 3.70 18.35 2.47
N VAL A 358 4.99 18.24 2.84
CA VAL A 358 5.64 19.23 3.72
C VAL A 358 5.64 20.63 3.10
N LEU A 359 5.93 20.75 1.79
CA LEU A 359 5.92 22.04 1.09
C LEU A 359 4.52 22.69 1.09
N VAL A 360 3.47 21.89 0.89
CA VAL A 360 2.07 22.35 0.98
C VAL A 360 1.73 22.84 2.39
N MET A 361 2.14 22.10 3.42
CA MET A 361 1.93 22.50 4.82
C MET A 361 2.66 23.81 5.16
N LEU A 362 3.92 23.96 4.71
CA LEU A 362 4.69 25.19 4.91
C LEU A 362 4.09 26.39 4.18
N ALA A 363 3.36 26.17 3.09
CA ALA A 363 2.63 27.19 2.37
C ALA A 363 1.31 27.63 3.05
N GLY A 364 0.98 27.06 4.22
CA GLY A 364 -0.21 27.43 5.01
C GLY A 364 -1.54 27.01 4.38
N VAL A 365 -1.51 25.98 3.53
CA VAL A 365 -2.67 25.48 2.80
C VAL A 365 -3.53 24.64 3.75
N ASN A 366 -4.83 24.94 3.82
CA ASN A 366 -5.75 24.10 4.59
C ASN A 366 -5.85 22.71 3.96
N GLU A 367 -5.96 21.67 4.80
CA GLU A 367 -6.08 20.27 4.34
C GLU A 367 -7.39 19.99 3.59
N ASP A 368 -8.28 20.98 3.50
CA ASP A 368 -9.44 20.98 2.62
C ASP A 368 -8.96 20.85 1.16
N GLY A 369 -9.28 19.70 0.55
CA GLY A 369 -8.77 19.31 -0.77
C GLY A 369 -9.05 20.31 -1.90
N LEU A 370 -9.93 21.27 -1.68
CA LEU A 370 -10.23 22.36 -2.59
C LEU A 370 -9.05 23.34 -2.77
N GLU A 371 -8.33 23.70 -1.70
CA GLU A 371 -7.17 24.60 -1.83
C GLU A 371 -6.02 23.92 -2.58
N LEU A 372 -5.93 22.59 -2.50
CA LEU A 372 -5.00 21.77 -3.26
C LEU A 372 -5.24 21.83 -4.77
N VAL A 373 -6.39 22.33 -5.25
CA VAL A 373 -6.59 22.63 -6.68
C VAL A 373 -5.53 23.60 -7.18
N ARG A 374 -5.08 24.54 -6.34
CA ARG A 374 -3.98 25.45 -6.71
C ARG A 374 -2.67 24.71 -6.97
N TYR A 375 -2.41 23.66 -6.20
CA TYR A 375 -1.16 22.91 -6.24
C TYR A 375 -1.17 21.72 -7.21
N GLY A 376 -2.26 21.54 -7.97
CA GLY A 376 -2.35 20.49 -8.99
C GLY A 376 -3.25 19.31 -8.64
N ALA A 377 -4.21 19.47 -7.73
CA ALA A 377 -5.22 18.44 -7.50
C ALA A 377 -5.97 18.12 -8.79
N ASN A 378 -6.36 16.86 -8.94
CA ASN A 378 -7.06 16.38 -10.12
C ASN A 378 -8.51 16.85 -10.06
N PHE A 379 -8.81 17.86 -10.87
CA PHE A 379 -10.11 18.50 -10.96
C PHE A 379 -10.62 18.39 -12.39
N ARG A 380 -11.71 17.64 -12.58
CA ARG A 380 -12.26 17.24 -13.89
C ARG A 380 -12.31 18.38 -14.89
N GLN A 381 -12.83 19.53 -14.47
CA GLN A 381 -13.11 20.64 -15.37
C GLN A 381 -11.84 21.35 -15.82
N LEU A 382 -10.83 21.45 -14.95
CA LEU A 382 -9.53 22.03 -15.31
C LEU A 382 -8.74 21.11 -16.24
N VAL A 383 -8.88 19.79 -16.07
CA VAL A 383 -8.30 18.82 -17.01
C VAL A 383 -8.92 18.99 -18.40
N TYR A 384 -10.25 19.12 -18.51
CA TYR A 384 -10.91 19.41 -19.79
C TYR A 384 -10.61 20.81 -20.34
N ALA A 385 -10.21 21.77 -19.50
CA ALA A 385 -9.72 23.08 -19.91
C ALA A 385 -8.27 23.07 -20.41
N GLY A 386 -7.62 21.90 -20.48
CA GLY A 386 -6.27 21.72 -21.01
C GLY A 386 -5.19 21.52 -19.95
N GLU A 387 -5.52 21.46 -18.66
CA GLU A 387 -4.55 21.22 -17.58
C GLU A 387 -4.32 19.72 -17.34
N TRP A 388 -3.95 19.00 -18.39
CA TRP A 388 -3.73 17.55 -18.38
C TRP A 388 -2.61 17.10 -17.42
N TRP A 389 -1.68 18.00 -17.09
CA TRP A 389 -0.61 17.76 -16.12
C TRP A 389 -1.15 17.37 -14.74
N ARG A 390 -2.38 17.79 -14.40
CA ARG A 390 -3.08 17.42 -13.14
C ARG A 390 -3.29 15.93 -12.97
N LEU A 391 -3.33 15.16 -14.06
CA LEU A 391 -3.46 13.71 -14.01
C LEU A 391 -2.26 13.03 -13.33
N LEU A 392 -1.09 13.69 -13.38
CA LEU A 392 0.13 13.22 -12.74
C LEU A 392 0.35 13.89 -11.38
N THR A 393 0.22 15.21 -11.30
CA THR A 393 0.61 15.98 -10.12
C THR A 393 -0.26 15.69 -8.90
N SER A 394 -1.53 15.31 -9.11
CA SER A 394 -2.45 14.94 -8.03
C SER A 394 -1.95 13.79 -7.17
N ALA A 395 -1.09 12.90 -7.71
CA ALA A 395 -0.53 11.78 -6.97
C ALA A 395 0.45 12.21 -5.86
N TRP A 396 1.00 13.42 -5.93
CA TRP A 396 1.90 13.98 -4.91
C TRP A 396 1.17 14.75 -3.81
N LEU A 397 -0.05 15.20 -4.09
CA LEU A 397 -0.84 15.97 -3.13
C LEU A 397 -1.62 15.04 -2.22
N HIS A 398 -1.63 15.35 -0.93
CA HIS A 398 -2.34 14.59 0.07
C HIS A 398 -3.12 15.56 0.95
N GLY A 399 -4.29 15.11 1.42
CA GLY A 399 -5.11 15.85 2.37
C GLY A 399 -4.52 15.66 3.78
N PRO A 400 -5.29 15.12 4.74
CA PRO A 400 -4.80 15.03 6.11
C PRO A 400 -3.62 14.06 6.27
N LEU A 401 -2.86 14.24 7.35
CA LEU A 401 -1.66 13.46 7.66
C LEU A 401 -1.89 11.93 7.59
N MET A 402 -3.07 11.46 7.96
CA MET A 402 -3.43 10.05 7.81
C MET A 402 -3.44 9.56 6.37
N HIS A 403 -3.96 10.38 5.44
CA HIS A 403 -4.06 10.00 4.03
C HIS A 403 -2.67 9.76 3.44
N ILE A 404 -1.69 10.62 3.74
CA ILE A 404 -0.30 10.37 3.36
C ILE A 404 0.30 9.20 4.12
N GLY A 405 0.00 9.03 5.41
CA GLY A 405 0.48 7.90 6.22
C GLY A 405 0.11 6.53 5.64
N PHE A 406 -1.17 6.34 5.27
CA PHE A 406 -1.62 5.09 4.65
C PHE A 406 -1.00 4.86 3.28
N ASN A 407 -0.94 5.90 2.43
CA ASN A 407 -0.29 5.79 1.12
C ASN A 407 1.21 5.50 1.25
N ALA A 408 1.90 6.08 2.23
CA ALA A 408 3.31 5.84 2.50
C ALA A 408 3.58 4.38 2.86
N VAL A 409 2.79 3.81 3.79
CA VAL A 409 2.91 2.39 4.19
C VAL A 409 2.58 1.46 3.03
N ALA A 410 1.52 1.76 2.28
CA ALA A 410 1.10 0.95 1.13
C ALA A 410 2.13 1.01 -0.01
N LEU A 411 2.61 2.20 -0.39
CA LEU A 411 3.66 2.38 -1.40
C LEU A 411 4.95 1.70 -0.98
N TYR A 412 5.37 1.82 0.27
CA TYR A 412 6.57 1.15 0.74
C TYR A 412 6.45 -0.37 0.68
N SER A 413 5.28 -0.92 1.02
CA SER A 413 5.06 -2.37 1.05
C SER A 413 4.91 -2.95 -0.36
N LEU A 414 3.96 -2.40 -1.15
CA LEU A 414 3.66 -2.86 -2.51
C LEU A 414 4.72 -2.42 -3.52
N GLY A 415 5.23 -1.19 -3.40
CA GLY A 415 6.27 -0.67 -4.29
C GLY A 415 7.55 -1.49 -4.20
N ARG A 416 7.98 -1.87 -3.00
CA ARG A 416 9.12 -2.79 -2.84
C ARG A 416 8.88 -4.14 -3.51
N LEU A 417 7.70 -4.71 -3.36
CA LEU A 417 7.35 -5.98 -4.00
C LEU A 417 7.41 -5.85 -5.53
N VAL A 418 6.71 -4.86 -6.10
CA VAL A 418 6.65 -4.69 -7.56
C VAL A 418 8.00 -4.27 -8.15
N GLU A 419 8.76 -3.41 -7.47
CA GLU A 419 10.13 -3.05 -7.88
C GLU A 419 11.08 -4.26 -7.86
N GLN A 420 10.88 -5.20 -6.95
CA GLN A 420 11.64 -6.45 -6.93
C GLN A 420 11.23 -7.41 -8.05
N LEU A 421 9.94 -7.46 -8.39
CA LEU A 421 9.42 -8.32 -9.45
C LEU A 421 9.80 -7.80 -10.84
N PHE A 422 9.65 -6.50 -11.08
CA PHE A 422 9.78 -5.90 -12.42
C PHE A 422 11.09 -5.13 -12.63
N GLY A 423 11.81 -4.79 -11.57
CA GLY A 423 12.98 -3.90 -11.60
C GLY A 423 12.61 -2.42 -11.61
N SER A 424 13.56 -1.56 -11.24
CA SER A 424 13.35 -0.12 -10.97
C SER A 424 12.69 0.67 -12.11
N LEU A 425 13.18 0.54 -13.35
CA LEU A 425 12.64 1.30 -14.50
C LEU A 425 11.22 0.88 -14.89
N ARG A 426 10.97 -0.44 -14.93
CA ARG A 426 9.65 -0.98 -15.23
C ARG A 426 8.65 -0.65 -14.14
N PHE A 427 9.06 -0.77 -12.87
CA PHE A 427 8.24 -0.35 -11.73
C PHE A 427 7.85 1.13 -11.81
N PHE A 428 8.81 2.02 -12.10
CA PHE A 428 8.51 3.45 -12.27
C PHE A 428 7.46 3.67 -13.37
N SER A 429 7.65 3.01 -14.51
CA SER A 429 6.73 3.09 -15.65
C SER A 429 5.33 2.60 -15.27
N ILE A 430 5.23 1.46 -14.58
CA ILE A 430 3.97 0.91 -14.06
C ILE A 430 3.30 1.91 -13.11
N TYR A 431 4.06 2.48 -12.16
CA TYR A 431 3.53 3.43 -11.17
C TYR A 431 2.97 4.69 -11.85
N VAL A 432 3.72 5.28 -12.78
CA VAL A 432 3.30 6.50 -13.51
C VAL A 432 2.08 6.22 -14.39
N VAL A 433 2.08 5.13 -15.16
CA VAL A 433 0.95 4.76 -16.01
C VAL A 433 -0.29 4.44 -15.18
N ALA A 434 -0.15 3.68 -14.10
CA ALA A 434 -1.25 3.41 -13.17
C ALA A 434 -1.83 4.69 -12.57
N GLY A 435 -0.96 5.61 -12.12
CA GLY A 435 -1.38 6.91 -11.61
C GLY A 435 -2.15 7.73 -12.66
N ALA A 436 -1.60 7.83 -13.87
CA ALA A 436 -2.20 8.59 -14.96
C ALA A 436 -3.56 8.01 -15.40
N VAL A 437 -3.64 6.68 -15.60
CA VAL A 437 -4.88 5.99 -15.98
C VAL A 437 -5.91 6.05 -14.87
N GLY A 438 -5.50 5.93 -13.60
CA GLY A 438 -6.37 6.15 -12.44
C GLY A 438 -6.92 7.57 -12.40
N SER A 439 -6.06 8.58 -12.46
CA SER A 439 -6.49 9.98 -12.49
C SER A 439 -7.41 10.28 -13.69
N TRP A 440 -7.14 9.69 -14.86
CA TRP A 440 -8.01 9.80 -16.02
C TRP A 440 -9.38 9.15 -15.79
N ALA A 441 -9.41 7.95 -15.21
CA ALA A 441 -10.65 7.25 -14.87
C ALA A 441 -11.48 8.05 -13.85
N SER A 442 -10.83 8.69 -12.87
CA SER A 442 -11.45 9.65 -11.96
C SER A 442 -12.11 10.82 -12.72
N VAL A 443 -11.36 11.45 -13.63
CA VAL A 443 -11.88 12.53 -14.48
C VAL A 443 -13.02 12.05 -15.38
N ARG A 444 -13.02 10.80 -15.84
CA ARG A 444 -14.02 10.31 -16.78
C ARG A 444 -15.29 9.76 -16.11
N PHE A 445 -15.16 9.10 -14.96
CA PHE A 445 -16.19 8.27 -14.35
C PHE A 445 -16.57 8.69 -12.91
N GLY A 446 -15.78 9.56 -12.25
CA GLY A 446 -16.12 10.08 -10.93
C GLY A 446 -17.38 10.97 -10.89
N PRO A 447 -17.94 11.28 -9.71
CA PRO A 447 -19.06 12.22 -9.57
C PRO A 447 -18.70 13.65 -10.02
N THR A 448 -19.67 14.49 -10.41
CA THR A 448 -19.41 15.89 -10.82
C THR A 448 -19.97 16.88 -9.80
N PRO A 449 -19.19 17.85 -9.30
CA PRO A 449 -17.75 18.07 -9.49
C PRO A 449 -16.91 16.99 -8.77
N HIS A 450 -15.78 16.61 -9.37
CA HIS A 450 -14.85 15.63 -8.79
C HIS A 450 -13.53 16.29 -8.42
N LEU A 451 -13.07 16.05 -7.20
CA LEU A 451 -11.73 16.39 -6.76
C LEU A 451 -11.03 15.10 -6.30
N SER A 452 -9.84 14.85 -6.82
CA SER A 452 -9.03 13.71 -6.47
C SER A 452 -7.59 14.10 -6.19
N ILE A 453 -7.04 13.54 -5.12
CA ILE A 453 -5.66 13.73 -4.65
C ILE A 453 -5.14 12.40 -4.11
N GLY A 454 -3.82 12.25 -4.09
CA GLY A 454 -3.11 11.16 -3.44
C GLY A 454 -2.62 10.09 -4.40
N ALA A 455 -1.57 9.39 -3.96
CA ALA A 455 -0.92 8.33 -4.71
C ALA A 455 -1.75 7.04 -4.85
N SER A 456 -2.93 6.97 -4.21
CA SER A 456 -3.68 5.73 -4.00
C SER A 456 -4.09 5.02 -5.29
N GLY A 457 -4.43 5.75 -6.37
CA GLY A 457 -4.69 5.16 -7.68
C GLY A 457 -3.46 4.42 -8.26
N ALA A 458 -2.28 5.06 -8.20
CA ALA A 458 -1.03 4.45 -8.63
C ALA A 458 -0.68 3.22 -7.78
N ILE A 459 -0.87 3.31 -6.45
CA ILE A 459 -0.62 2.21 -5.51
C ILE A 459 -1.56 1.03 -5.75
N PHE A 460 -2.84 1.28 -6.05
CA PHE A 460 -3.77 0.21 -6.38
C PHE A 460 -3.43 -0.42 -7.75
N GLY A 461 -2.83 0.33 -8.67
CA GLY A 461 -2.19 -0.24 -9.85
C GLY A 461 -1.01 -1.15 -9.56
N LEU A 462 -0.25 -0.91 -8.48
CA LEU A 462 0.78 -1.85 -8.03
C LEU A 462 0.18 -3.19 -7.57
N VAL A 463 -1.05 -3.20 -7.03
CA VAL A 463 -1.76 -4.45 -6.72
C VAL A 463 -2.06 -5.23 -8.00
N GLY A 464 -2.54 -4.55 -9.05
CA GLY A 464 -2.78 -5.14 -10.37
C GLY A 464 -1.49 -5.67 -11.01
N ALA A 465 -0.42 -4.89 -10.95
CA ALA A 465 0.90 -5.30 -11.43
C ALA A 465 1.45 -6.52 -10.66
N ALA A 466 1.25 -6.58 -9.33
CA ALA A 466 1.66 -7.71 -8.53
C ALA A 466 0.90 -8.99 -8.90
N LEU A 467 -0.41 -8.91 -9.16
CA LEU A 467 -1.22 -10.05 -9.65
C LEU A 467 -0.72 -10.55 -11.00
N VAL A 468 -0.46 -9.65 -11.95
CA VAL A 468 0.15 -9.99 -13.24
C VAL A 468 1.53 -10.61 -13.05
N GLY A 469 2.35 -10.06 -12.15
CA GLY A 469 3.66 -10.63 -11.81
C GLY A 469 3.54 -12.07 -11.30
N MET A 470 2.55 -12.37 -10.46
CA MET A 470 2.29 -13.74 -9.99
C MET A 470 1.90 -14.70 -11.13
N PHE A 471 1.14 -14.20 -12.10
CA PHE A 471 0.78 -14.97 -13.29
C PHE A 471 2.00 -15.22 -14.20
N LEU A 472 2.76 -14.17 -14.54
CA LEU A 472 3.91 -14.24 -15.44
C LEU A 472 5.09 -15.03 -14.87
N LEU A 473 5.21 -15.10 -13.55
CA LEU A 473 6.25 -15.86 -12.85
C LEU A 473 5.82 -17.30 -12.51
N ARG A 474 4.68 -17.79 -13.04
CA ARG A 474 4.26 -19.19 -12.87
C ARG A 474 5.39 -20.15 -13.27
N GLY A 475 5.71 -21.09 -12.36
CA GLY A 475 6.80 -22.05 -12.54
C GLY A 475 8.20 -21.50 -12.24
N ARG A 476 8.37 -20.18 -12.03
CA ARG A 476 9.64 -19.54 -11.64
C ARG A 476 9.70 -19.14 -10.16
N ILE A 477 8.54 -19.08 -9.51
CA ILE A 477 8.40 -18.84 -8.07
C ILE A 477 7.65 -20.00 -7.42
N PRO A 478 7.99 -20.39 -6.18
CA PRO A 478 7.30 -21.43 -5.44
C PRO A 478 5.78 -21.23 -5.40
N ASP A 479 5.06 -22.30 -5.72
CA ASP A 479 3.61 -22.27 -5.88
C ASP A 479 2.87 -21.89 -4.60
N GLY A 480 3.38 -22.32 -3.43
CA GLY A 480 2.81 -21.95 -2.13
C GLY A 480 2.84 -20.44 -1.90
N TRP A 481 3.99 -19.81 -2.16
CA TRP A 481 4.16 -18.36 -2.06
C TRP A 481 3.23 -17.59 -2.99
N ARG A 482 3.24 -17.99 -4.27
CA ARG A 482 2.45 -17.35 -5.30
C ARG A 482 0.97 -17.42 -4.96
N LYS A 483 0.47 -18.62 -4.62
CA LYS A 483 -0.94 -18.82 -4.22
C LYS A 483 -1.29 -17.96 -3.01
N HIS A 484 -0.44 -17.98 -1.98
CA HIS A 484 -0.65 -17.20 -0.77
C HIS A 484 -0.68 -15.69 -1.04
N LEU A 485 0.27 -15.18 -1.82
CA LEU A 485 0.33 -13.76 -2.17
C LEU A 485 -0.84 -13.35 -3.06
N THR A 486 -1.21 -14.16 -4.06
CA THR A 486 -2.39 -13.93 -4.91
C THR A 486 -3.65 -13.82 -4.06
N ILE A 487 -3.88 -14.74 -3.12
CA ILE A 487 -5.03 -14.68 -2.22
C ILE A 487 -5.01 -13.37 -1.42
N ASN A 488 -3.87 -12.98 -0.84
CA ASN A 488 -3.77 -11.72 -0.10
C ASN A 488 -4.06 -10.49 -0.97
N LEU A 489 -3.59 -10.46 -2.21
CA LEU A 489 -3.85 -9.37 -3.15
C LEU A 489 -5.34 -9.31 -3.53
N LEU A 490 -5.98 -10.45 -3.78
CA LEU A 490 -7.43 -10.53 -4.02
C LEU A 490 -8.25 -10.07 -2.81
N LEU A 491 -7.82 -10.44 -1.60
CA LEU A 491 -8.42 -9.98 -0.34
C LEU A 491 -8.27 -8.46 -0.17
N ILE A 492 -7.11 -7.88 -0.50
CA ILE A 492 -6.90 -6.43 -0.51
C ILE A 492 -7.85 -5.75 -1.51
N ILE A 493 -8.02 -6.30 -2.71
CA ILE A 493 -8.96 -5.76 -3.70
C ILE A 493 -10.38 -5.81 -3.16
N GLY A 494 -10.82 -6.96 -2.63
CA GLY A 494 -12.16 -7.12 -2.06
C GLY A 494 -12.43 -6.15 -0.92
N LEU A 495 -11.47 -5.99 0.00
CA LEU A 495 -11.55 -5.03 1.09
C LEU A 495 -11.64 -3.59 0.57
N GLN A 496 -10.83 -3.21 -0.43
CA GLN A 496 -10.84 -1.85 -0.97
C GLN A 496 -12.10 -1.52 -1.76
N VAL A 497 -12.63 -2.45 -2.56
CA VAL A 497 -13.94 -2.31 -3.22
C VAL A 497 -15.02 -2.04 -2.17
N TRP A 498 -14.98 -2.79 -1.09
CA TRP A 498 -15.96 -2.71 -0.03
C TRP A 498 -15.84 -1.41 0.78
N ILE A 499 -14.63 -1.02 1.24
CA ILE A 499 -14.39 0.27 1.90
C ILE A 499 -14.78 1.42 0.96
N GLY A 500 -14.40 1.34 -0.31
CA GLY A 500 -14.68 2.31 -1.35
C GLY A 500 -16.18 2.51 -1.60
N TYR A 501 -16.97 1.44 -1.57
CA TYR A 501 -18.43 1.53 -1.66
C TYR A 501 -19.04 2.23 -0.44
N SER A 502 -18.42 2.08 0.71
CA SER A 502 -18.96 2.55 1.99
C SER A 502 -18.53 3.97 2.39
N ILE A 503 -17.39 4.45 1.90
CA ILE A 503 -16.86 5.77 2.21
C ILE A 503 -16.91 6.65 0.96
N LYS A 504 -17.85 7.60 0.94
CA LYS A 504 -18.13 8.46 -0.23
C LYS A 504 -16.98 9.39 -0.67
N PHE A 505 -15.99 9.62 0.19
CA PHE A 505 -14.82 10.45 -0.13
C PHE A 505 -13.69 9.65 -0.79
N ILE A 506 -13.85 8.35 -1.00
CA ILE A 506 -12.87 7.52 -1.71
C ILE A 506 -13.12 7.57 -3.21
N ASP A 507 -12.07 7.87 -3.96
CA ASP A 507 -12.10 7.88 -5.42
C ASP A 507 -11.97 6.47 -6.00
N ASN A 508 -13.09 5.75 -6.04
CA ASN A 508 -13.15 4.40 -6.60
C ASN A 508 -12.79 4.35 -8.08
N ALA A 509 -13.11 5.41 -8.83
CA ALA A 509 -12.79 5.48 -10.25
C ALA A 509 -11.26 5.54 -10.45
N ALA A 510 -10.54 6.31 -9.62
CA ALA A 510 -9.09 6.31 -9.62
C ALA A 510 -8.49 4.95 -9.23
N HIS A 511 -9.08 4.28 -8.23
CA HIS A 511 -8.61 2.96 -7.83
C HIS A 511 -8.79 1.96 -8.96
N TYR A 512 -10.00 1.76 -9.48
CA TYR A 512 -10.24 0.79 -10.55
C TYR A 512 -9.45 1.09 -11.82
N GLY A 513 -9.38 2.37 -12.22
CA GLY A 513 -8.53 2.80 -13.34
C GLY A 513 -7.06 2.49 -13.09
N GLY A 514 -6.58 2.74 -11.87
CA GLY A 514 -5.22 2.42 -11.46
C GLY A 514 -4.94 0.91 -11.49
N LEU A 515 -5.82 0.09 -10.93
CA LEU A 515 -5.71 -1.38 -10.92
C LEU A 515 -5.55 -1.94 -12.33
N VAL A 516 -6.44 -1.55 -13.24
CA VAL A 516 -6.42 -1.98 -14.63
C VAL A 516 -5.20 -1.42 -15.36
N GLY A 517 -4.92 -0.13 -15.21
CA GLY A 517 -3.78 0.54 -15.83
C GLY A 517 -2.44 -0.07 -15.42
N GLY A 518 -2.27 -0.38 -14.14
CA GLY A 518 -1.09 -1.05 -13.61
C GLY A 518 -0.95 -2.49 -14.07
N ALA A 519 -2.06 -3.25 -14.13
CA ALA A 519 -2.06 -4.62 -14.66
C ALA A 519 -1.68 -4.65 -16.16
N VAL A 520 -2.29 -3.78 -16.97
CA VAL A 520 -1.96 -3.65 -18.40
C VAL A 520 -0.51 -3.20 -18.59
N ALA A 521 -0.06 -2.18 -17.85
CA ALA A 521 1.33 -1.73 -17.91
C ALA A 521 2.30 -2.87 -17.58
N ALA A 522 2.02 -3.65 -16.53
CA ALA A 522 2.83 -4.80 -16.14
C ALA A 522 2.87 -5.91 -17.20
N LEU A 523 1.76 -6.17 -17.89
CA LEU A 523 1.72 -7.11 -19.02
C LEU A 523 2.60 -6.63 -20.17
N LEU A 524 2.52 -5.33 -20.51
CA LEU A 524 3.27 -4.75 -21.62
C LEU A 524 4.78 -4.68 -21.35
N VAL A 525 5.19 -4.29 -20.14
CA VAL A 525 6.62 -4.16 -19.81
C VAL A 525 7.30 -5.51 -19.56
N GLY A 526 6.51 -6.55 -19.26
CA GLY A 526 6.99 -7.88 -18.89
C GLY A 526 7.80 -7.92 -17.60
N VAL A 527 8.12 -9.13 -17.14
CA VAL A 527 8.96 -9.33 -15.94
C VAL A 527 10.44 -9.16 -16.30
N ALA A 528 11.25 -8.61 -15.38
CA ALA A 528 12.68 -8.49 -15.60
C ALA A 528 13.33 -9.86 -15.83
N ARG A 529 14.06 -10.01 -16.95
CA ARG A 529 14.94 -11.17 -17.17
C ARG A 529 16.14 -11.06 -16.21
N ARG A 530 16.44 -12.14 -15.50
CA ARG A 530 17.53 -12.19 -14.52
C ARG A 530 18.91 -12.22 -15.21
N ASP A 531 18.93 -12.63 -16.48
CA ASP A 531 20.14 -12.92 -17.26
C ASP A 531 20.71 -11.68 -17.98
N GLY A 532 20.22 -10.49 -17.63
CA GLY A 532 20.63 -9.22 -18.24
C GLY A 532 20.42 -8.03 -17.31
N ALA A 533 20.78 -8.19 -16.02
CA ALA A 533 20.78 -7.06 -15.10
C ALA A 533 21.73 -5.97 -15.64
N PRO A 534 21.27 -4.72 -15.83
CA PRO A 534 22.14 -3.64 -16.26
C PRO A 534 23.29 -3.47 -15.26
N ASP A 535 24.48 -3.13 -15.76
CA ASP A 535 25.65 -2.76 -14.96
C ASP A 535 25.24 -1.84 -13.78
N PRO A 536 25.73 -2.08 -12.54
CA PRO A 536 25.59 -1.18 -11.41
C PRO A 536 25.73 0.32 -11.74
N ALA A 537 26.61 0.70 -12.67
CA ALA A 537 26.76 2.07 -13.15
C ALA A 537 25.52 2.55 -13.94
N ALA A 538 25.05 1.78 -14.91
CA ALA A 538 23.82 2.06 -15.66
C ALA A 538 22.60 2.17 -14.74
N ARG A 539 22.54 1.32 -13.70
CA ARG A 539 21.47 1.38 -12.69
C ARG A 539 21.50 2.68 -11.87
N LYS A 540 22.69 3.19 -11.51
CA LYS A 540 22.81 4.50 -10.85
C LYS A 540 22.33 5.63 -11.75
N VAL A 541 22.71 5.61 -13.03
CA VAL A 541 22.28 6.62 -14.03
C VAL A 541 20.76 6.62 -14.17
N ILE A 542 20.15 5.45 -14.32
CA ILE A 542 18.68 5.31 -14.40
C ILE A 542 18.01 5.87 -13.14
N ASN A 543 18.51 5.53 -11.94
CA ASN A 543 17.92 6.03 -10.69
C ASN A 543 18.00 7.55 -10.58
N TRP A 544 19.13 8.16 -10.99
CA TRP A 544 19.28 9.62 -11.02
C TRP A 544 18.36 10.27 -12.06
N ALA A 545 18.21 9.67 -13.24
CA ALA A 545 17.29 10.15 -14.25
C ALA A 545 15.83 10.10 -13.75
N LEU A 546 15.43 9.03 -13.07
CA LEU A 546 14.11 8.91 -12.47
C LEU A 546 13.89 9.93 -11.35
N ALA A 547 14.90 10.15 -10.50
CA ALA A 547 14.85 11.19 -9.47
C ALA A 547 14.71 12.60 -10.09
N ALA A 548 15.42 12.86 -11.19
CA ALA A 548 15.30 14.11 -11.94
C ALA A 548 13.92 14.28 -12.57
N ILE A 549 13.30 13.20 -13.09
CA ILE A 549 11.92 13.23 -13.61
C ILE A 549 10.93 13.58 -12.49
N CYS A 550 11.05 12.98 -11.31
CA CYS A 550 10.21 13.33 -10.15
C CYS A 550 10.38 14.81 -9.75
N ALA A 551 11.63 15.30 -9.71
CA ALA A 551 11.92 16.70 -9.42
C ALA A 551 11.34 17.64 -10.50
N ALA A 552 11.45 17.27 -11.77
CA ALA A 552 10.89 18.01 -12.89
C ALA A 552 9.36 18.07 -12.82
N ALA A 553 8.67 16.98 -12.45
CA ALA A 553 7.22 16.99 -12.24
C ALA A 553 6.79 17.98 -11.13
N LEU A 554 7.55 18.04 -10.03
CA LEU A 554 7.33 19.01 -8.95
C LEU A 554 7.56 20.46 -9.44
N VAL A 555 8.63 20.68 -10.21
CA VAL A 555 8.94 21.99 -10.80
C VAL A 555 7.88 22.42 -11.81
N VAL A 556 7.42 21.53 -12.68
CA VAL A 556 6.34 21.83 -13.64
C VAL A 556 5.07 22.20 -12.88
N SER A 557 4.71 21.48 -11.82
CA SER A 557 3.57 21.83 -10.95
C SER A 557 3.70 23.25 -10.39
N ALA A 558 4.89 23.59 -9.87
CA ALA A 558 5.19 24.91 -9.31
C ALA A 558 5.19 26.02 -10.38
N VAL A 559 5.72 25.75 -11.58
CA VAL A 559 5.77 26.71 -12.69
C VAL A 559 4.38 26.95 -13.29
N GLN A 560 3.55 25.92 -13.44
CA GLN A 560 2.18 26.06 -13.93
C GLN A 560 1.31 26.85 -12.94
N LEU A 561 1.53 26.64 -11.63
CA LEU A 561 0.93 27.45 -10.57
C LEU A 561 1.30 28.94 -10.69
N TRP A 562 2.53 29.25 -11.10
CA TRP A 562 3.00 30.63 -11.28
C TRP A 562 2.44 31.27 -12.56
N ARG A 563 2.44 30.56 -13.69
CA ARG A 563 2.23 31.16 -15.02
C ARG A 563 0.77 31.44 -15.38
N THR A 564 -0.18 30.67 -14.86
CA THR A 564 -1.60 30.80 -15.23
C THR A 564 -2.50 30.81 -14.00
N PRO A 565 -3.13 31.94 -13.67
CA PRO A 565 -4.12 31.99 -12.60
C PRO A 565 -5.25 31.00 -12.90
N ILE A 566 -5.69 30.24 -11.88
CA ILE A 566 -6.78 29.26 -11.99
C ILE A 566 -8.06 29.87 -12.59
N GLU A 567 -8.30 31.15 -12.30
CA GLU A 567 -9.37 31.96 -12.90
C GLU A 567 -9.36 31.91 -14.44
N VAL A 568 -8.18 32.06 -15.05
CA VAL A 568 -8.00 32.07 -16.51
C VAL A 568 -8.30 30.68 -17.09
N SER A 569 -7.90 29.62 -16.39
CA SER A 569 -8.15 28.25 -16.83
C SER A 569 -9.60 27.85 -16.68
N LEU A 570 -10.27 28.24 -15.60
CA LEU A 570 -11.70 28.01 -15.40
C LEU A 570 -12.56 28.76 -16.42
N ALA A 571 -12.12 29.93 -16.90
CA ALA A 571 -12.80 30.67 -17.96
C ALA A 571 -12.85 29.91 -19.30
N ARG A 572 -11.98 28.92 -19.49
CA ARG A 572 -11.98 28.04 -20.69
C ARG A 572 -12.93 26.84 -20.55
N VAL A 573 -13.47 26.60 -19.35
CA VAL A 573 -14.42 25.50 -19.13
C VAL A 573 -15.73 25.84 -19.81
N PRO A 574 -16.32 24.92 -20.61
CA PRO A 574 -17.59 25.18 -21.26
C PRO A 574 -18.70 25.50 -20.26
N ALA A 575 -19.54 26.47 -20.62
CA ALA A 575 -20.76 26.76 -19.89
C ALA A 575 -21.80 25.65 -20.16
N ARG A 576 -22.57 25.31 -19.13
CA ARG A 576 -23.78 24.51 -19.27
C ARG A 576 -25.00 25.39 -19.04
N ARG A 577 -26.02 25.16 -19.84
CA ARG A 577 -27.31 25.84 -19.71
C ARG A 577 -28.13 25.16 -18.62
N VAL A 578 -28.60 25.92 -17.64
CA VAL A 578 -29.47 25.45 -16.56
C VAL A 578 -30.76 26.24 -16.61
N THR A 579 -31.86 25.54 -16.92
CA THR A 579 -33.20 26.14 -16.94
C THR A 579 -33.99 25.66 -15.73
N ARG A 580 -34.42 26.58 -14.87
CA ARG A 580 -35.35 26.31 -13.76
C ARG A 580 -36.22 27.51 -13.42
N ALA A 581 -37.48 27.26 -13.07
CA ALA A 581 -38.47 28.29 -12.73
C ALA A 581 -38.54 29.42 -13.79
N ASN A 582 -38.61 29.03 -15.08
CA ASN A 582 -38.66 29.91 -16.25
C ASN A 582 -37.44 30.84 -16.42
N LEU A 583 -36.34 30.56 -15.71
CA LEU A 583 -35.09 31.29 -15.83
C LEU A 583 -34.00 30.37 -16.39
N THR A 584 -33.34 30.82 -17.46
CA THR A 584 -32.22 30.12 -18.08
C THR A 584 -30.93 30.84 -17.72
N ILE A 585 -29.99 30.09 -17.14
CA ILE A 585 -28.66 30.56 -16.76
C ILE A 585 -27.62 29.74 -17.50
N ASP A 586 -26.70 30.41 -18.19
CA ASP A 586 -25.46 29.78 -18.63
C ASP A 586 -24.45 29.87 -17.48
N ALA A 587 -24.18 28.73 -16.84
CA ALA A 587 -23.29 28.63 -15.69
C ALA A 587 -22.09 27.73 -16.05
N PRO A 588 -20.89 27.97 -15.49
CA PRO A 588 -19.77 27.08 -15.72
C PRO A 588 -20.09 25.61 -15.38
N ALA A 589 -19.62 24.66 -16.19
CA ALA A 589 -19.95 23.25 -16.00
C ALA A 589 -19.54 22.68 -14.62
N TYR A 590 -18.61 23.33 -13.91
CA TYR A 590 -18.19 22.91 -12.57
C TYR A 590 -19.14 23.33 -11.45
N TRP A 591 -20.09 24.23 -11.70
CA TRP A 591 -21.09 24.61 -10.69
C TRP A 591 -21.99 23.43 -10.34
N VAL A 592 -22.48 23.37 -9.11
CA VAL A 592 -23.38 22.32 -8.60
C VAL A 592 -24.79 22.88 -8.51
N VAL A 593 -25.79 22.11 -8.93
CA VAL A 593 -27.18 22.47 -8.66
C VAL A 593 -27.52 21.94 -7.26
N GLU A 594 -28.03 22.79 -6.38
CA GLU A 594 -28.49 22.42 -5.03
C GLU A 594 -30.03 22.56 -4.93
N PRO A 595 -30.80 21.52 -5.30
CA PRO A 595 -32.26 21.61 -5.35
C PRO A 595 -32.91 22.03 -4.03
N LYS A 596 -32.29 21.66 -2.90
CA LYS A 596 -32.78 21.92 -1.54
C LYS A 596 -32.64 23.39 -1.11
N ALA A 597 -31.74 24.16 -1.74
CA ALA A 597 -31.60 25.61 -1.52
C ALA A 597 -32.55 26.44 -2.43
N GLY A 598 -33.41 25.75 -3.17
CA GLY A 598 -34.54 26.27 -3.92
C GLY A 598 -34.29 26.38 -5.44
N PRO A 599 -35.23 26.98 -6.20
CA PRO A 599 -35.37 26.74 -7.64
C PRO A 599 -34.17 27.11 -8.52
N LEU A 600 -33.24 27.96 -8.04
CA LEU A 600 -32.09 28.46 -8.80
C LEU A 600 -30.79 28.45 -7.98
N ALA A 601 -30.70 27.59 -6.96
CA ALA A 601 -29.50 27.51 -6.15
C ALA A 601 -28.39 26.77 -6.91
N LEU A 602 -27.53 27.55 -7.56
CA LEU A 602 -26.29 27.09 -8.17
C LEU A 602 -25.14 27.41 -7.22
N ARG A 603 -24.39 26.42 -6.78
CA ARG A 603 -23.23 26.62 -5.92
C ARG A 603 -21.96 26.45 -6.73
N ASP A 604 -21.08 27.42 -6.64
CA ASP A 604 -19.70 27.21 -7.06
C ASP A 604 -19.00 26.34 -5.99
N PRO A 605 -18.48 25.15 -6.32
CA PRO A 605 -17.74 24.36 -5.36
C PRO A 605 -16.41 25.02 -4.95
N LEU A 606 -15.89 25.99 -5.72
CA LEU A 606 -14.60 26.67 -5.54
C LEU A 606 -14.70 28.04 -4.85
N VAL A 607 -15.81 28.34 -4.16
CA VAL A 607 -16.01 29.61 -3.44
C VAL A 607 -14.88 29.84 -2.45
N GLY A 608 -14.24 31.01 -2.52
CA GLY A 608 -13.06 31.37 -1.73
C GLY A 608 -11.74 31.25 -2.50
N LEU A 609 -11.68 30.40 -3.52
CA LEU A 609 -10.48 30.23 -4.36
C LEU A 609 -10.45 31.16 -5.59
N VAL A 610 -11.61 31.68 -6.00
CA VAL A 610 -11.83 32.41 -7.27
C VAL A 610 -12.56 33.74 -6.98
N ARG A 611 -12.18 34.85 -7.64
CA ARG A 611 -12.85 36.18 -7.61
C ARG A 611 -14.26 36.16 -8.27
N PRO A 612 -15.13 37.19 -8.09
CA PRO A 612 -16.57 37.07 -8.36
C PRO A 612 -16.93 36.66 -9.79
N VAL A 613 -17.98 35.84 -9.89
CA VAL A 613 -18.41 35.19 -11.13
C VAL A 613 -19.47 36.03 -11.83
N ALA A 614 -19.34 36.14 -13.15
CA ALA A 614 -20.33 36.75 -14.04
C ALA A 614 -21.42 35.72 -14.39
N LEU A 615 -22.65 35.99 -13.96
CA LEU A 615 -23.82 35.21 -14.37
C LEU A 615 -24.54 35.90 -15.51
N LEU A 616 -24.87 35.14 -16.56
CA LEU A 616 -25.76 35.56 -17.63
C LEU A 616 -27.17 35.05 -17.32
N VAL A 617 -28.12 35.99 -17.20
CA VAL A 617 -29.54 35.69 -17.02
C VAL A 617 -30.27 36.22 -18.24
N GLU A 618 -30.95 35.34 -18.97
CA GLU A 618 -31.86 35.71 -20.08
C GLU A 618 -33.32 35.62 -19.61
N ILE A 619 -34.07 36.71 -19.80
CA ILE A 619 -35.49 36.81 -19.41
C ILE A 619 -36.27 37.15 -20.67
N PRO A 620 -37.12 36.25 -21.18
CA PRO A 620 -38.00 36.52 -22.32
C PRO A 620 -39.21 37.36 -21.90
N GLY A 621 -39.60 38.34 -22.72
CA GLY A 621 -40.83 39.13 -22.54
C GLY A 621 -41.29 39.77 -23.85
N ARG A 622 -42.59 40.08 -23.99
CA ARG A 622 -43.13 40.77 -25.19
C ARG A 622 -43.07 42.29 -25.04
N LEU A 623 -42.69 42.99 -26.11
CA LEU A 623 -42.85 44.45 -26.22
C LEU A 623 -44.18 44.76 -26.92
N GLU A 624 -45.14 45.32 -26.20
CA GLU A 624 -46.35 45.93 -26.79
C GLU A 624 -46.10 47.43 -27.03
N ASP A 625 -46.27 47.87 -28.28
CA ASP A 625 -46.32 49.24 -28.88
C ASP A 625 -45.44 50.38 -28.33
N GLU A 626 -44.53 50.10 -27.40
CA GLU A 626 -43.62 51.06 -26.80
C GLU A 626 -42.21 50.92 -27.37
N SER A 627 -41.48 52.04 -27.49
CA SER A 627 -40.06 51.98 -27.84
C SER A 627 -39.27 51.26 -26.75
N LEU A 628 -38.35 50.37 -27.18
CA LEU A 628 -37.44 49.61 -26.31
C LEU A 628 -36.74 50.50 -25.25
N ALA A 629 -36.45 51.76 -25.61
CA ALA A 629 -35.79 52.74 -24.76
C ALA A 629 -36.68 53.24 -23.63
N ALA A 630 -37.91 53.62 -23.92
CA ALA A 630 -38.87 54.06 -22.93
C ALA A 630 -39.23 52.91 -21.97
N HIS A 631 -39.43 51.70 -22.51
CA HIS A 631 -39.71 50.52 -21.73
C HIS A 631 -38.56 50.15 -20.78
N ALA A 632 -37.34 50.06 -21.32
CA ALA A 632 -36.14 49.79 -20.51
C ALA A 632 -35.92 50.88 -19.45
N GLN A 633 -36.17 52.15 -19.76
CA GLN A 633 -35.99 53.25 -18.80
C GLN A 633 -37.00 53.19 -17.65
N ARG A 634 -38.28 52.89 -17.92
CA ARG A 634 -39.30 52.71 -16.89
C ARG A 634 -39.04 51.50 -16.01
N MET A 635 -38.62 50.39 -16.62
CA MET A 635 -38.21 49.17 -15.93
C MET A 635 -37.04 49.43 -14.95
N LEU A 636 -36.04 50.20 -15.39
CA LEU A 636 -34.89 50.58 -14.58
C LEU A 636 -35.28 51.53 -13.44
N GLN A 637 -36.13 52.52 -13.70
CA GLN A 637 -36.65 53.42 -12.68
C GLN A 637 -37.46 52.68 -11.62
N ARG A 638 -38.42 51.83 -12.01
CA ARG A 638 -39.22 51.01 -11.09
C ARG A 638 -38.36 50.08 -10.25
N SER A 639 -37.34 49.47 -10.87
CA SER A 639 -36.37 48.66 -10.15
C SER A 639 -35.60 49.51 -9.14
N VAL A 640 -35.04 50.66 -9.52
CA VAL A 640 -34.32 51.56 -8.61
C VAL A 640 -35.21 52.02 -7.44
N GLU A 641 -36.46 52.40 -7.71
CA GLU A 641 -37.42 52.87 -6.71
C GLU A 641 -37.87 51.76 -5.75
N GLY A 642 -38.17 50.56 -6.26
CA GLY A 642 -38.51 49.41 -5.43
C GLY A 642 -37.38 49.03 -4.47
N TRP A 643 -36.13 49.29 -4.85
CA TRP A 643 -34.95 49.01 -4.03
C TRP A 643 -34.69 50.11 -3.00
N ARG A 644 -34.94 51.38 -3.33
CA ARG A 644 -34.90 52.50 -2.36
C ARG A 644 -35.90 52.32 -1.21
N ARG A 645 -37.02 51.62 -1.45
CA ARG A 645 -38.03 51.30 -0.42
C ARG A 645 -37.61 50.17 0.53
N SER A 646 -36.53 49.45 0.24
CA SER A 646 -36.03 48.38 1.11
C SER A 646 -35.16 48.95 2.24
N LYS A 647 -35.51 48.67 3.50
CA LYS A 647 -34.78 49.13 4.72
C LYS A 647 -33.30 48.68 4.80
N LYS A 648 -32.80 47.89 3.84
CA LYS A 648 -31.42 47.34 3.81
C LYS A 648 -30.54 47.90 2.68
N VAL A 649 -31.02 48.90 1.92
CA VAL A 649 -30.35 49.40 0.70
C VAL A 649 -30.12 50.91 0.83
N HIS A 650 -28.87 51.35 0.69
CA HIS A 650 -28.50 52.77 0.65
C HIS A 650 -27.73 53.08 -0.64
N ASP A 651 -27.95 54.28 -1.20
CA ASP A 651 -27.21 54.90 -2.32
C ASP A 651 -27.22 54.11 -3.66
N VAL A 652 -28.37 54.16 -4.35
CA VAL A 652 -28.56 53.62 -5.71
C VAL A 652 -28.51 54.75 -6.74
N ARG A 653 -27.56 54.69 -7.69
CA ARG A 653 -27.37 55.67 -8.78
C ARG A 653 -27.39 55.00 -10.16
N ALA A 654 -28.35 55.33 -11.01
CA ALA A 654 -28.29 54.95 -12.42
C ALA A 654 -27.30 55.89 -13.14
N ALA A 655 -26.37 55.36 -13.93
CA ALA A 655 -25.61 56.18 -14.88
C ALA A 655 -26.23 56.01 -16.27
N ASP A 656 -26.41 57.11 -16.99
CA ASP A 656 -26.97 57.06 -18.33
C ASP A 656 -25.99 56.40 -19.30
N GLY A 657 -26.45 55.33 -19.96
CA GLY A 657 -25.73 54.66 -21.04
C GLY A 657 -26.29 55.09 -22.40
N GLN A 658 -25.41 55.40 -23.35
CA GLN A 658 -25.77 55.75 -24.72
C GLN A 658 -26.27 54.55 -25.53
N LEU A 659 -27.30 54.81 -26.35
CA LEU A 659 -27.77 53.95 -27.44
C LEU A 659 -26.64 53.73 -28.44
N ARG A 660 -26.29 52.47 -28.72
CA ARG A 660 -25.22 52.17 -29.70
C ARG A 660 -25.73 51.68 -31.05
N GLU A 661 -26.96 51.16 -31.18
CA GLU A 661 -27.50 50.66 -32.47
C GLU A 661 -29.04 50.61 -32.50
N LYS A 662 -29.65 50.59 -33.71
CA LYS A 662 -31.10 50.67 -33.97
C LYS A 662 -31.99 49.64 -33.23
N ASN A 663 -31.43 48.61 -32.59
CA ASN A 663 -32.16 47.56 -31.85
C ASN A 663 -31.52 47.13 -30.51
N VAL A 664 -30.48 47.84 -30.03
CA VAL A 664 -29.70 47.45 -28.84
C VAL A 664 -29.56 48.61 -27.86
N ILE A 665 -29.97 48.41 -26.61
CA ILE A 665 -29.84 49.38 -25.52
C ILE A 665 -28.91 48.85 -24.44
N SER A 666 -27.64 49.20 -24.54
CA SER A 666 -26.66 48.86 -23.52
C SER A 666 -26.64 49.91 -22.40
N LYS A 667 -27.51 49.77 -21.38
CA LYS A 667 -27.48 50.64 -20.18
C LYS A 667 -26.62 50.06 -19.06
N ARG A 668 -25.44 50.64 -18.83
CA ARG A 668 -24.59 50.31 -17.67
C ARG A 668 -25.22 50.86 -16.38
N LEU A 669 -25.67 49.97 -15.51
CA LEU A 669 -26.20 50.37 -14.21
C LEU A 669 -25.09 50.28 -13.15
N TYR A 670 -25.08 51.20 -12.20
CA TYR A 670 -24.09 51.23 -11.13
C TYR A 670 -24.82 51.09 -9.80
N TYR A 671 -24.76 49.91 -9.18
CA TYR A 671 -25.37 49.68 -7.87
C TYR A 671 -24.28 49.44 -6.83
N ARG A 672 -24.34 50.18 -5.71
CA ARG A 672 -23.49 49.94 -4.53
C ARG A 672 -24.35 49.34 -3.43
N PHE A 673 -24.44 48.02 -3.37
CA PHE A 673 -25.15 47.30 -2.31
C PHE A 673 -24.14 46.87 -1.25
N ALA A 674 -24.37 47.08 0.05
CA ALA A 674 -23.62 46.48 1.17
C ALA A 674 -22.08 46.31 0.98
N GLY A 675 -21.37 47.34 0.48
CA GLY A 675 -19.91 47.30 0.25
C GLY A 675 -19.44 46.73 -1.11
N PHE A 676 -20.35 46.37 -2.01
CA PHE A 676 -20.06 45.79 -3.33
C PHE A 676 -19.88 46.86 -4.42
N ARG A 677 -19.20 46.47 -5.51
CA ARG A 677 -18.69 47.42 -6.50
C ARG A 677 -19.55 47.58 -7.78
N PHE A 678 -20.01 46.57 -8.55
CA PHE A 678 -20.73 46.83 -9.84
C PHE A 678 -21.64 45.69 -10.37
N VAL A 679 -22.75 46.00 -11.08
CA VAL A 679 -23.58 45.06 -11.90
C VAL A 679 -23.82 45.65 -13.29
N ARG A 680 -23.39 45.01 -14.39
CA ARG A 680 -23.57 45.55 -15.76
C ARG A 680 -24.76 44.87 -16.43
N VAL A 681 -25.79 45.61 -16.83
CA VAL A 681 -26.95 45.04 -17.53
C VAL A 681 -26.93 45.48 -19.00
N HIS A 682 -27.19 44.56 -19.92
CA HIS A 682 -27.38 44.82 -21.34
C HIS A 682 -28.81 44.42 -21.71
N ILE A 683 -29.54 45.29 -22.39
CA ILE A 683 -30.92 45.02 -22.81
C ILE A 683 -30.96 45.15 -24.32
N TYR A 684 -31.43 44.14 -25.03
CA TYR A 684 -31.59 44.23 -26.48
C TYR A 684 -32.89 43.59 -26.93
N LYS A 685 -33.38 44.05 -28.07
CA LYS A 685 -34.57 43.50 -28.72
C LYS A 685 -34.15 42.42 -29.70
N GLN A 686 -34.69 41.23 -29.54
CA GLN A 686 -34.49 40.12 -30.48
C GLN A 686 -35.87 39.78 -31.09
N GLN A 687 -36.10 40.22 -32.33
CA GLN A 687 -37.40 40.09 -33.02
C GLN A 687 -38.58 40.72 -32.23
N LYS A 688 -39.54 39.91 -31.76
CA LYS A 688 -40.70 40.34 -30.94
C LYS A 688 -40.44 40.23 -29.42
N ASP A 689 -39.33 39.63 -29.04
CA ASP A 689 -38.99 39.36 -27.65
C ASP A 689 -37.93 40.35 -27.13
N LEU A 690 -38.14 40.81 -25.91
CA LEU A 690 -37.14 41.51 -25.11
C LEU A 690 -36.20 40.45 -24.52
N VAL A 691 -34.89 40.60 -24.77
CA VAL A 691 -33.87 39.76 -24.12
C VAL A 691 -32.99 40.66 -23.26
N ILE A 692 -33.08 40.46 -21.96
CA ILE A 692 -32.22 41.12 -20.98
C ILE A 692 -31.05 40.20 -20.71
N ARG A 693 -29.83 40.68 -20.93
CA ARG A 693 -28.59 40.05 -20.47
C ARG A 693 -28.01 40.85 -19.31
N ALA A 694 -28.28 40.41 -18.09
CA ALA A 694 -27.58 40.96 -16.92
C ALA A 694 -26.24 40.23 -16.74
N LEU A 695 -25.12 40.97 -16.67
CA LEU A 695 -23.81 40.51 -16.23
C LEU A 695 -23.59 40.94 -14.78
N VAL A 696 -23.82 40.00 -13.86
CA VAL A 696 -23.78 40.28 -12.42
C VAL A 696 -22.50 39.70 -11.84
N ASN A 697 -21.63 40.54 -11.26
CA ASN A 697 -20.45 40.08 -10.51
C ASN A 697 -20.88 39.66 -9.10
N LEU A 698 -21.03 38.35 -8.87
CA LEU A 698 -21.51 37.81 -7.60
C LEU A 698 -20.42 37.20 -6.73
N ARG A 699 -20.49 37.45 -5.43
CA ARG A 699 -19.96 36.52 -4.42
C ARG A 699 -21.05 35.51 -4.09
N VAL A 700 -20.73 34.22 -4.21
CA VAL A 700 -21.70 33.10 -4.12
C VAL A 700 -22.31 32.94 -2.72
N GLU A 701 -21.60 33.35 -1.67
CA GLU A 701 -22.09 33.42 -0.29
C GLU A 701 -23.36 34.28 -0.10
N HIS A 702 -23.65 35.16 -1.06
CA HIS A 702 -24.82 36.02 -1.06
C HIS A 702 -25.88 35.58 -2.08
N LEU A 703 -25.69 34.46 -2.79
CA LEU A 703 -26.56 34.02 -3.89
C LEU A 703 -28.03 33.88 -3.46
N ALA A 704 -28.31 33.49 -2.21
CA ALA A 704 -29.68 33.45 -1.68
C ALA A 704 -30.33 34.85 -1.58
N ALA A 705 -29.55 35.87 -1.18
CA ALA A 705 -29.99 37.26 -1.18
C ALA A 705 -30.11 37.82 -2.62
N TYR A 706 -29.23 37.39 -3.52
CA TYR A 706 -29.30 37.71 -4.95
C TYR A 706 -30.44 36.99 -5.66
N LYS A 707 -30.85 35.80 -5.24
CA LYS A 707 -32.02 35.07 -5.78
C LYS A 707 -33.29 35.84 -5.53
N GLY A 708 -33.52 36.34 -4.30
CA GLY A 708 -34.65 37.24 -4.03
C GLY A 708 -34.59 38.51 -4.87
N THR A 709 -33.40 38.96 -5.21
CA THR A 709 -33.15 40.16 -6.02
C THR A 709 -33.40 39.94 -7.51
N LEU A 710 -32.88 38.85 -8.09
CA LEU A 710 -33.12 38.41 -9.46
C LEU A 710 -34.59 38.00 -9.64
N GLN A 711 -35.22 37.40 -8.64
CA GLN A 711 -36.66 37.11 -8.66
C GLN A 711 -37.51 38.39 -8.59
N ARG A 712 -37.10 39.41 -7.82
CA ARG A 712 -37.78 40.72 -7.82
C ARG A 712 -37.60 41.42 -9.17
N MET A 713 -36.41 41.37 -9.75
CA MET A 713 -36.17 41.88 -11.11
C MET A 713 -37.03 41.11 -12.13
N ALA A 714 -37.05 39.78 -12.08
CA ALA A 714 -37.88 38.94 -12.97
C ALA A 714 -39.39 39.20 -12.78
N ARG A 715 -39.87 39.38 -11.55
CA ARG A 715 -41.28 39.76 -11.28
C ARG A 715 -41.61 41.16 -11.78
N SER A 716 -40.64 42.09 -11.75
CA SER A 716 -40.81 43.41 -12.36
C SER A 716 -40.76 43.37 -13.90
N LEU A 717 -40.41 42.21 -14.48
CA LEU A 717 -40.31 41.96 -15.91
C LEU A 717 -41.46 41.10 -16.45
N SER A 718 -42.08 40.26 -15.61
CA SER A 718 -43.31 39.54 -15.93
C SER A 718 -44.49 40.51 -15.88
N PHE A 719 -45.10 40.74 -17.03
CA PHE A 719 -46.43 41.35 -17.12
C PHE A 719 -47.46 40.26 -16.85
N ASP A 720 -48.30 40.50 -15.83
CA ASP A 720 -49.43 39.70 -15.36
C ASP A 720 -49.20 38.28 -14.82
N ASP A 721 -49.91 37.99 -13.71
CA ASP A 721 -50.11 36.66 -13.11
C ASP A 721 -51.00 35.77 -14.01
N ARG A 722 -50.56 35.47 -15.24
CA ARG A 722 -51.16 34.41 -16.07
C ARG A 722 -50.12 33.47 -16.65
#